data_AF-A5K8J1-F1
#
_entry.id   AF-A5K8J1-F1
#
_cell.length_a   1.000
_cell.length_b   1.000
_cell.length_c   1.000
_cell.angle_alpha   90.00
_cell.angle_beta   90.00
_cell.angle_gamma   90.00
#
_symmetry.space_group_name_H-M   'P 1'
#
loop_
_entity.id
_entity.type
_entity.pdbx_description
1 polymer ?
#
loop_
_entity_poly.entity_id
_entity_poly.type
_entity_poly.pdbx_seq_one_letter_code
_entity_poly.pdbx_strand_id
1 'polypeptide(L)'
;MPLIIRKNFYYKKMNLSDDLAKWSGYEVYLKNETHTIVCIILRRMFIPPLLDKSQDIFITFKISHQSQQEFDVTDKDLHAEVYVVANSITPNDIHNAFYANLIQVQVDALLYNSDVYGYFETALKIKPSYFDQLKMFFKSMLVILKEGDVVISSDVMDFLGEHTKVERNLEYLLNVILNRIPGVNLLDTHRSEQIKINRVLHRLSDYLLYCLDSGFLSEKFNVTDLIKGAIAINADGMPAMNDVLNFLLHLRSRDYSAGYRKDCLELLREEETPAQAVAPGEEAGGAVDATPNGATASAGTTASAGTTFALTRIEQLLAGEDHSVSDFLLFHLHQCGYINQRCRYQHDSSYKHIIACILKHGVNMKIKKKILHKLLLFSNDYKKKYDSTLVSAIVYFLAKICEEKKKKKKKKLAVLILSVLINITSNNEETKTVLIRLDIHKTCNLLILSNDCEIVQKVCLLYINLSKSKWMCEGIVNSGILLHMMDLLFNIYAINLRERKEICINILCVIGQVCNYCKTYAHFLLSNHAELVSAAMYIYQATNKQLFEKGKLIYFFKQILVNSYQMGEQICRQLSPLMIMEIYSSSEDKNFIYSSLSLFDAMCCYKVNCLHLEGMQIAPLLRFVKSLNVVELYRRAERIEAALRKNKHLGGP
;
A
#
# COMPACT_ATOMS: atom_id res chain seq x y z
N MET A 1 -22.23 16.77 8.66
CA MET A 1 -21.07 16.43 7.78
C MET A 1 -21.02 17.45 6.62
N PRO A 2 -19.84 17.93 6.15
CA PRO A 2 -19.81 18.90 5.05
C PRO A 2 -20.12 18.23 3.70
N LEU A 3 -21.13 18.75 2.98
CA LEU A 3 -21.44 18.41 1.61
C LEU A 3 -20.49 19.19 0.68
N ILE A 4 -19.66 18.48 -0.09
CA ILE A 4 -18.86 19.09 -1.15
C ILE A 4 -19.77 19.33 -2.35
N ILE A 5 -20.01 20.59 -2.68
CA ILE A 5 -20.86 20.98 -3.80
C ILE A 5 -20.05 21.04 -5.09
N ARG A 6 -18.80 21.52 -5.01
CA ARG A 6 -17.94 21.64 -6.19
C ARG A 6 -16.46 21.44 -5.85
N LYS A 7 -15.73 20.80 -6.76
CA LYS A 7 -14.28 20.59 -6.67
C LYS A 7 -13.66 20.62 -8.06
N ASN A 8 -12.92 21.68 -8.36
CA ASN A 8 -12.35 21.91 -9.69
C ASN A 8 -10.88 22.32 -9.61
N PHE A 9 -10.19 22.21 -10.74
CA PHE A 9 -8.95 22.95 -10.94
C PHE A 9 -9.28 24.44 -11.00
N TYR A 10 -8.47 25.23 -10.31
CA TYR A 10 -8.56 26.68 -10.34
C TYR A 10 -7.40 27.24 -11.15
N TYR A 11 -7.75 27.94 -12.24
CA TYR A 11 -6.79 28.66 -13.07
C TYR A 11 -6.79 30.12 -12.63
N LYS A 12 -5.68 30.54 -12.01
CA LYS A 12 -5.48 31.93 -11.62
C LYS A 12 -5.46 32.80 -12.88
N LYS A 13 -6.33 33.80 -12.96
CA LYS A 13 -6.53 34.64 -14.16
C LYS A 13 -5.69 35.92 -14.16
N MET A 14 -5.41 36.48 -12.99
CA MET A 14 -4.76 37.79 -12.84
C MET A 14 -3.34 37.65 -12.28
N ASN A 15 -2.42 37.07 -13.05
CA ASN A 15 -0.99 37.18 -12.73
C ASN A 15 -0.43 38.41 -13.44
N LEU A 16 -0.72 39.60 -12.89
CA LEU A 16 -0.39 40.90 -13.49
C LEU A 16 1.08 41.30 -13.31
N SER A 17 1.90 40.40 -12.76
CA SER A 17 3.34 40.51 -12.61
C SER A 17 4.03 39.57 -13.61
N ASP A 18 5.21 39.94 -14.11
CA ASP A 18 6.14 39.06 -14.83
C ASP A 18 6.74 37.99 -13.87
N ASP A 19 5.86 37.26 -13.17
CA ASP A 19 6.22 36.23 -12.20
C ASP A 19 6.61 34.97 -12.94
N LEU A 20 7.89 34.62 -12.84
CA LEU A 20 8.44 33.36 -13.35
C LEU A 20 7.86 32.15 -12.61
N ALA A 21 7.36 32.32 -11.39
CA ALA A 21 6.83 31.23 -10.60
C ALA A 21 5.59 30.61 -11.26
N LYS A 22 5.55 29.28 -11.27
CA LYS A 22 4.41 28.51 -11.76
C LYS A 22 3.31 28.47 -10.71
N TRP A 23 2.09 28.81 -11.10
CA TRP A 23 0.91 28.72 -10.26
C TRP A 23 0.09 27.48 -10.61
N SER A 24 -0.37 26.77 -9.59
CA SER A 24 -1.36 25.71 -9.70
C SER A 24 -2.44 25.92 -8.65
N GLY A 25 -3.71 25.76 -9.02
CA GLY A 25 -4.82 26.06 -8.13
C GLY A 25 -5.85 24.94 -8.07
N TYR A 26 -6.48 24.81 -6.91
CA TYR A 26 -7.64 23.95 -6.69
C TYR A 26 -8.72 24.70 -5.94
N GLU A 27 -9.95 24.59 -6.41
CA GLU A 27 -11.14 25.11 -5.76
C GLU A 27 -11.88 23.97 -5.06
N VAL A 28 -12.30 24.22 -3.81
CA VAL A 28 -13.21 23.35 -3.06
C VAL A 28 -14.32 24.21 -2.47
N TYR A 29 -15.55 23.89 -2.83
CA TYR A 29 -16.76 24.51 -2.32
C TYR A 29 -17.58 23.49 -1.54
N LEU A 30 -17.90 23.81 -0.29
CA LEU A 30 -18.64 22.94 0.60
C LEU A 30 -19.62 23.71 1.48
N LYS A 31 -20.74 23.06 1.82
CA LYS A 31 -21.69 23.52 2.83
C LYS A 31 -21.77 22.52 3.95
N ASN A 32 -21.87 22.99 5.18
CA ASN A 32 -22.23 22.14 6.33
C ASN A 32 -23.59 22.61 6.88
N GLU A 33 -23.97 22.13 8.06
CA GLU A 33 -25.29 22.44 8.65
C GLU A 33 -25.46 23.91 9.04
N THR A 34 -24.35 24.66 9.16
CA THR A 34 -24.37 26.03 9.71
C THR A 34 -23.68 27.06 8.82
N HIS A 35 -22.86 26.63 7.87
CA HIS A 35 -21.97 27.49 7.09
C HIS A 35 -21.81 27.06 5.64
N THR A 36 -21.62 28.08 4.81
CA THR A 36 -21.11 27.98 3.44
C THR A 36 -19.62 28.30 3.45
N ILE A 37 -18.79 27.44 2.85
CA ILE A 37 -17.33 27.56 2.82
C ILE A 37 -16.81 27.39 1.39
N VAL A 38 -16.11 28.40 0.89
CA VAL A 38 -15.41 28.35 -0.38
C VAL A 38 -13.91 28.49 -0.09
N CYS A 39 -13.12 27.55 -0.59
CA CYS A 39 -11.68 27.51 -0.41
C CYS A 39 -10.98 27.42 -1.77
N ILE A 40 -10.05 28.34 -2.03
CA ILE A 40 -9.09 28.23 -3.12
C ILE A 40 -7.72 27.97 -2.53
N ILE A 41 -7.10 26.89 -2.99
CA ILE A 41 -5.76 26.47 -2.62
C ILE A 41 -4.87 26.76 -3.81
N LEU A 42 -3.93 27.68 -3.64
CA LEU A 42 -2.91 28.00 -4.64
C LEU A 42 -1.57 27.40 -4.20
N ARG A 43 -0.84 26.80 -5.13
CA ARG A 43 0.55 26.41 -4.97
C ARG A 43 1.38 27.20 -5.97
N ARG A 44 2.25 28.05 -5.43
CA ARG A 44 3.27 28.81 -6.18
C ARG A 44 4.58 28.02 -6.13
N MET A 45 5.13 27.66 -7.28
CA MET A 45 6.36 26.88 -7.43
C MET A 45 7.41 27.64 -8.22
N PHE A 46 8.68 27.30 -8.03
CA PHE A 46 9.80 27.97 -8.70
C PHE A 46 9.86 29.45 -8.31
N ILE A 47 9.88 29.71 -7.00
CA ILE A 47 9.87 31.07 -6.46
C ILE A 47 11.28 31.71 -6.57
N PRO A 48 11.42 32.92 -7.16
CA PRO A 48 12.69 33.65 -7.22
C PRO A 48 13.32 33.88 -5.84
N PRO A 49 14.65 34.08 -5.76
CA PRO A 49 15.60 34.20 -6.87
C PRO A 49 16.23 32.87 -7.34
N LEU A 50 16.07 31.79 -6.56
CA LEU A 50 16.68 30.47 -6.85
C LEU A 50 15.76 29.49 -7.59
N LEU A 51 14.46 29.77 -7.61
CA LEU A 51 13.47 28.98 -8.34
C LEU A 51 13.40 27.50 -7.90
N ASP A 52 13.83 27.18 -6.68
CA ASP A 52 13.85 25.82 -6.11
C ASP A 52 12.83 25.63 -4.97
N LYS A 53 12.12 26.70 -4.60
CA LYS A 53 11.13 26.73 -3.52
C LYS A 53 9.70 26.66 -4.04
N SER A 54 8.81 26.24 -3.14
CA SER A 54 7.36 26.29 -3.34
C SER A 54 6.65 26.78 -2.09
N GLN A 55 5.49 27.40 -2.28
CA GLN A 55 4.63 27.92 -1.22
C GLN A 55 3.18 27.51 -1.51
N ASP A 56 2.50 26.99 -0.48
CA ASP A 56 1.06 26.71 -0.51
C ASP A 56 0.32 27.86 0.18
N ILE A 57 -0.71 28.40 -0.48
CA ILE A 57 -1.53 29.52 -0.03
C ILE A 57 -2.99 29.07 -0.01
N PHE A 58 -3.65 29.24 1.14
CA PHE A 58 -5.03 28.84 1.34
C PHE A 58 -5.89 30.08 1.55
N ILE A 59 -6.89 30.27 0.71
CA ILE A 59 -7.83 31.39 0.78
C ILE A 59 -9.18 30.77 1.07
N THR A 60 -9.68 31.02 2.27
CA THR A 60 -10.92 30.41 2.73
C THR A 60 -11.88 31.48 3.19
N PHE A 61 -13.03 31.54 2.55
CA PHE A 61 -14.15 32.34 3.04
C PHE A 61 -15.17 31.40 3.65
N LYS A 62 -15.70 31.84 4.79
CA LYS A 62 -16.68 31.10 5.56
C LYS A 62 -17.74 32.09 6.03
N ILE A 63 -18.99 31.80 5.74
CA ILE A 63 -20.14 32.60 6.19
C ILE A 63 -21.20 31.66 6.78
N SER A 64 -21.85 32.08 7.86
CA SER A 64 -22.94 31.30 8.45
C SER A 64 -24.20 31.43 7.60
N HIS A 65 -25.08 30.42 7.62
CA HIS A 65 -26.36 30.52 6.91
C HIS A 65 -27.25 31.63 7.46
N GLN A 66 -27.15 31.92 8.77
CA GLN A 66 -27.82 33.05 9.40
C GLN A 66 -27.33 34.38 8.81
N SER A 67 -26.01 34.58 8.73
CA SER A 67 -25.43 35.80 8.16
C SER A 67 -25.68 35.91 6.65
N GLN A 68 -25.74 34.79 5.92
CA GLN A 68 -26.14 34.83 4.50
C GLN A 68 -27.55 35.39 4.32
N GLN A 69 -28.49 35.00 5.21
CA GLN A 69 -29.86 35.52 5.18
C GLN A 69 -29.93 36.96 5.66
N GLU A 70 -29.22 37.30 6.74
CA GLU A 70 -29.22 38.64 7.34
C GLU A 70 -28.64 39.71 6.39
N PHE A 71 -27.57 39.38 5.67
CA PHE A 71 -26.87 40.32 4.77
C PHE A 71 -27.20 40.10 3.28
N ASP A 72 -28.19 39.27 2.96
CA ASP A 72 -28.61 38.93 1.59
C ASP A 72 -27.43 38.51 0.67
N VAL A 73 -26.52 37.67 1.19
CA VAL A 73 -25.33 37.21 0.47
C VAL A 73 -25.60 35.87 -0.20
N THR A 74 -25.58 35.84 -1.53
CA THR A 74 -25.73 34.59 -2.28
C THR A 74 -24.44 33.78 -2.31
N ASP A 75 -24.55 32.48 -2.63
CA ASP A 75 -23.36 31.64 -2.87
C ASP A 75 -22.49 32.20 -4.02
N LYS A 76 -23.12 32.85 -5.01
CA LYS A 76 -22.43 33.45 -6.14
C LYS A 76 -21.58 34.63 -5.70
N ASP A 77 -22.07 35.44 -4.77
CA ASP A 77 -21.34 36.59 -4.23
C ASP A 77 -20.13 36.12 -3.42
N LEU A 78 -20.32 35.09 -2.58
CA LEU A 78 -19.22 34.46 -1.86
C LEU A 78 -18.15 33.90 -2.82
N HIS A 79 -18.58 33.22 -3.89
CA HIS A 79 -17.67 32.74 -4.93
C HIS A 79 -16.91 33.86 -5.63
N ALA A 80 -17.60 34.94 -6.01
CA ALA A 80 -17.00 36.10 -6.64
C ALA A 80 -15.92 36.70 -5.74
N GLU A 81 -16.21 36.86 -4.45
CA GLU A 81 -15.28 37.43 -3.47
C GLU A 81 -14.02 36.58 -3.30
N VAL A 82 -14.17 35.25 -3.11
CA VAL A 82 -13.00 34.35 -3.03
C VAL A 82 -12.18 34.40 -4.32
N TYR A 83 -12.85 34.47 -5.47
CA TYR A 83 -12.17 34.56 -6.76
C TYR A 83 -11.42 35.89 -6.93
N VAL A 84 -11.98 37.00 -6.46
CA VAL A 84 -11.32 38.31 -6.47
C VAL A 84 -10.07 38.25 -5.61
N VAL A 85 -10.16 37.77 -4.37
CA VAL A 85 -9.00 37.64 -3.47
C VAL A 85 -7.96 36.68 -4.05
N ALA A 86 -8.36 35.52 -4.56
CA ALA A 86 -7.42 34.56 -5.15
C ALA A 86 -6.71 35.09 -6.39
N ASN A 87 -7.41 35.88 -7.20
CA ASN A 87 -6.82 36.51 -8.36
C ASN A 87 -5.94 37.71 -7.98
N SER A 88 -6.26 38.43 -6.90
CA SER A 88 -5.50 39.59 -6.45
C SER A 88 -4.17 39.24 -5.78
N ILE A 89 -3.96 37.99 -5.34
CA ILE A 89 -2.65 37.57 -4.84
C ILE A 89 -1.62 37.67 -5.96
N THR A 90 -0.65 38.56 -5.79
CA THR A 90 0.49 38.73 -6.69
C THR A 90 1.74 38.91 -5.82
N PRO A 91 2.92 38.47 -6.26
CA PRO A 91 4.15 38.85 -5.59
C PRO A 91 4.29 40.38 -5.51
N ASN A 92 4.84 40.88 -4.40
CA ASN A 92 5.08 42.31 -4.21
C ASN A 92 6.14 42.86 -5.17
N ASP A 93 7.07 42.01 -5.62
CA ASP A 93 8.15 42.41 -6.52
C ASP A 93 7.69 42.38 -7.98
N ILE A 94 7.77 43.55 -8.61
CA ILE A 94 7.48 43.76 -10.04
C ILE A 94 8.65 43.22 -10.89
N HIS A 95 9.87 43.20 -10.34
CA HIS A 95 11.06 42.64 -10.98
C HIS A 95 11.48 41.34 -10.29
N ASN A 96 10.94 40.22 -10.76
CA ASN A 96 11.34 38.87 -10.32
C ASN A 96 12.70 38.49 -10.94
N ALA A 97 13.76 39.19 -10.56
CA ALA A 97 15.11 38.83 -10.96
C ALA A 97 15.49 37.48 -10.33
N PHE A 98 15.94 36.54 -11.15
CA PHE A 98 16.51 35.28 -10.69
C PHE A 98 18.02 35.31 -10.85
N TYR A 99 18.72 34.55 -10.02
CA TYR A 99 20.17 34.51 -10.04
C TYR A 99 20.66 33.47 -11.04
N ALA A 100 20.62 33.82 -12.34
CA ALA A 100 21.00 32.92 -13.43
C ALA A 100 22.35 32.23 -13.21
N ASN A 101 23.37 32.97 -12.76
CA ASN A 101 24.70 32.41 -12.47
C ASN A 101 24.68 31.41 -11.31
N LEU A 102 23.92 31.69 -10.25
CA LEU A 102 23.83 30.78 -9.10
C LEU A 102 23.04 29.52 -9.45
N ILE A 103 21.95 29.68 -10.22
CA ILE A 103 21.19 28.55 -10.77
C ILE A 103 22.08 27.73 -11.70
N GLN A 104 22.84 28.35 -12.60
CA GLN A 104 23.77 27.67 -13.51
C GLN A 104 24.79 26.85 -12.72
N VAL A 105 25.41 27.41 -11.66
CA VAL A 105 26.35 26.66 -10.81
C VAL A 105 25.66 25.48 -10.11
N GLN A 106 24.42 25.63 -9.67
CA GLN A 106 23.66 24.54 -9.03
C GLN A 106 23.24 23.45 -10.03
N VAL A 107 22.92 23.84 -11.26
CA VAL A 107 22.65 22.92 -12.39
C VAL A 107 23.93 22.19 -12.81
N ASP A 108 25.07 22.88 -12.90
CA ASP A 108 26.38 22.27 -13.17
C ASP A 108 26.81 21.31 -12.05
N ALA A 109 26.42 21.59 -10.81
CA ALA A 109 26.64 20.70 -9.68
C ALA A 109 25.60 19.56 -9.59
N LEU A 110 24.64 19.50 -10.51
CA LEU A 110 23.58 18.50 -10.58
C LEU A 110 22.79 18.32 -9.26
N LEU A 111 22.43 19.41 -8.60
CA LEU A 111 21.81 19.38 -7.27
C LEU A 111 20.29 19.15 -7.25
N TYR A 112 19.64 19.20 -8.42
CA TYR A 112 18.18 19.22 -8.50
C TYR A 112 17.56 17.86 -8.81
N ASN A 113 16.24 17.79 -8.67
CA ASN A 113 15.45 16.64 -9.11
C ASN A 113 14.90 16.86 -10.53
N SER A 114 14.34 15.80 -11.11
CA SER A 114 13.76 15.80 -12.46
C SER A 114 12.76 16.94 -12.73
N ASP A 115 11.93 17.27 -11.73
CA ASP A 115 10.85 18.25 -11.90
C ASP A 115 11.44 19.68 -12.02
N VAL A 116 12.52 19.97 -11.29
CA VAL A 116 13.23 21.26 -11.36
C VAL A 116 14.08 21.36 -12.62
N TYR A 117 14.80 20.31 -13.02
CA TYR A 117 15.52 20.31 -14.30
C TYR A 117 14.57 20.55 -15.47
N GLY A 118 13.43 19.84 -15.50
CA GLY A 118 12.42 20.02 -16.55
C GLY A 118 11.94 21.46 -16.65
N TYR A 119 11.76 22.15 -15.51
CA TYR A 119 11.40 23.57 -15.53
C TYR A 119 12.54 24.45 -16.02
N PHE A 120 13.78 24.27 -15.57
CA PHE A 120 14.92 25.07 -16.02
C PHE A 120 15.22 24.90 -17.51
N GLU A 121 15.14 23.68 -18.04
CA GLU A 121 15.37 23.42 -19.46
C GLU A 121 14.28 24.01 -20.35
N THR A 122 13.02 23.94 -19.91
CA THR A 122 11.88 24.41 -20.72
C THR A 122 11.67 25.92 -20.61
N ALA A 123 11.66 26.46 -19.39
CA ALA A 123 11.33 27.86 -19.10
C ALA A 123 12.53 28.80 -19.19
N LEU A 124 13.70 28.39 -18.68
CA LEU A 124 14.89 29.25 -18.61
C LEU A 124 15.95 28.93 -19.68
N LYS A 125 15.78 27.80 -20.39
CA LYS A 125 16.79 27.24 -21.32
C LYS A 125 18.15 26.99 -20.67
N ILE A 126 18.17 26.80 -19.34
CA ILE A 126 19.39 26.50 -18.59
C ILE A 126 19.59 24.99 -18.58
N LYS A 127 20.80 24.57 -18.92
CA LYS A 127 21.31 23.19 -18.91
C LYS A 127 22.70 23.19 -18.28
N PRO A 128 23.23 22.03 -17.85
CA PRO A 128 24.63 21.94 -17.45
C PRO A 128 25.55 22.56 -18.52
N SER A 129 26.51 23.38 -18.14
CA SER A 129 27.41 24.07 -19.07
C SER A 129 28.23 23.11 -19.94
N TYR A 130 28.37 21.87 -19.48
CA TYR A 130 29.02 20.74 -20.15
C TYR A 130 28.02 19.80 -20.85
N PHE A 131 26.85 20.31 -21.26
CA PHE A 131 25.80 19.50 -21.87
C PHE A 131 26.25 18.77 -23.15
N ASP A 132 27.19 19.33 -23.91
CA ASP A 132 27.71 18.67 -25.12
C ASP A 132 28.51 17.41 -24.78
N GLN A 133 29.20 17.36 -23.63
CA GLN A 133 29.83 16.13 -23.14
C GLN A 133 28.78 15.10 -22.70
N LEU A 134 27.59 15.53 -22.25
CA LEU A 134 26.48 14.62 -21.99
C LEU A 134 25.86 14.07 -23.28
N LYS A 135 25.82 14.86 -24.36
CA LYS A 135 25.46 14.34 -25.69
C LYS A 135 26.44 13.28 -26.17
N MET A 136 27.74 13.45 -25.90
CA MET A 136 28.74 12.40 -26.18
C MET A 136 28.39 11.10 -25.46
N PHE A 137 27.98 11.15 -24.19
CA PHE A 137 27.50 9.97 -23.46
C PHE A 137 26.36 9.26 -24.17
N PHE A 138 25.29 10.00 -24.53
CA PHE A 138 24.14 9.40 -25.22
C PHE A 138 24.51 8.84 -26.59
N LYS A 139 25.35 9.55 -27.35
CA LYS A 139 25.77 9.10 -28.68
C LYS A 139 26.65 7.85 -28.59
N SER A 140 27.60 7.81 -27.67
CA SER A 140 28.39 6.62 -27.36
C SER A 140 27.52 5.41 -27.03
N MET A 141 26.54 5.59 -26.15
CA MET A 141 25.61 4.54 -25.75
C MET A 141 24.80 4.01 -26.96
N LEU A 142 24.29 4.89 -27.83
CA LEU A 142 23.55 4.48 -29.03
C LEU A 142 24.46 3.80 -30.07
N VAL A 143 25.71 4.23 -30.21
CA VAL A 143 26.68 3.57 -31.09
C VAL A 143 26.99 2.16 -30.59
N ILE A 144 27.18 1.97 -29.28
CA ILE A 144 27.37 0.62 -28.70
C ILE A 144 26.19 -0.29 -29.05
N LEU A 145 24.95 0.21 -28.93
CA LEU A 145 23.76 -0.55 -29.34
C LEU A 145 23.76 -0.86 -30.84
N LYS A 146 24.03 0.14 -31.69
CA LYS A 146 24.00 0.02 -33.15
C LYS A 146 25.06 -0.96 -33.67
N GLU A 147 26.29 -0.89 -33.15
CA GLU A 147 27.37 -1.83 -33.47
C GLU A 147 27.07 -3.24 -32.94
N GLY A 148 26.26 -3.32 -31.88
CA GLY A 148 25.74 -4.56 -31.32
C GLY A 148 24.48 -5.11 -32.02
N ASP A 149 24.27 -4.76 -33.29
CA ASP A 149 23.14 -5.18 -34.15
C ASP A 149 21.74 -4.70 -33.70
N VAL A 150 21.65 -3.71 -32.82
CA VAL A 150 20.36 -3.10 -32.44
C VAL A 150 19.97 -2.02 -33.44
N VAL A 151 18.75 -2.08 -33.96
CA VAL A 151 18.22 -1.06 -34.86
C VAL A 151 17.94 0.23 -34.08
N ILE A 152 18.74 1.27 -34.37
CA ILE A 152 18.56 2.63 -33.84
C ILE A 152 18.14 3.56 -34.98
N SER A 153 17.07 4.33 -34.77
CA SER A 153 16.60 5.31 -35.75
C SER A 153 17.66 6.37 -36.03
N SER A 154 17.86 6.68 -37.32
CA SER A 154 18.75 7.77 -37.77
C SER A 154 18.35 9.10 -37.14
N ASP A 155 17.06 9.37 -36.99
CA ASP A 155 16.53 10.62 -36.43
C ASP A 155 17.03 10.90 -35.00
N VAL A 156 17.32 9.84 -34.22
CA VAL A 156 17.86 9.97 -32.87
C VAL A 156 19.36 10.26 -32.91
N MET A 157 20.09 9.62 -33.83
CA MET A 157 21.51 9.85 -34.04
C MET A 157 21.77 11.27 -34.55
N ASP A 158 20.96 11.73 -35.50
CA ASP A 158 21.05 13.07 -36.08
C ASP A 158 20.69 14.14 -35.06
N PHE A 159 19.69 13.87 -34.19
CA PHE A 159 19.34 14.75 -33.08
C PHE A 159 20.49 14.98 -32.09
N LEU A 160 21.35 13.98 -31.89
CA LEU A 160 22.56 14.13 -31.06
C LEU A 160 23.70 14.86 -31.77
N GLY A 161 23.57 15.12 -33.07
CA GLY A 161 24.51 15.89 -33.89
C GLY A 161 25.62 15.03 -34.49
N GLU A 162 25.90 15.24 -35.78
CA GLU A 162 26.92 14.50 -36.54
C GLU A 162 28.33 14.66 -35.94
N HIS A 163 28.70 15.87 -35.52
CA HIS A 163 30.02 16.19 -34.96
C HIS A 163 30.23 15.77 -33.51
N THR A 164 29.19 15.28 -32.82
CA THR A 164 29.32 14.79 -31.45
C THR A 164 30.25 13.59 -31.43
N LYS A 165 31.32 13.66 -30.63
CA LYS A 165 32.33 12.60 -30.52
C LYS A 165 31.73 11.35 -29.89
N VAL A 166 32.28 10.21 -30.27
CA VAL A 166 31.94 8.89 -29.75
C VAL A 166 33.14 8.35 -29.00
N GLU A 167 32.91 7.91 -27.77
CA GLU A 167 33.90 7.30 -26.89
C GLU A 167 33.36 5.99 -26.33
N ARG A 168 34.11 4.89 -26.52
CA ARG A 168 33.71 3.55 -26.09
C ARG A 168 34.13 3.24 -24.66
N ASN A 169 35.20 3.87 -24.18
CA ASN A 169 35.64 3.69 -22.80
C ASN A 169 34.82 4.58 -21.87
N LEU A 170 33.90 3.95 -21.12
CA LEU A 170 33.02 4.66 -20.19
C LEU A 170 33.80 5.45 -19.14
N GLU A 171 34.87 4.89 -18.58
CA GLU A 171 35.65 5.56 -17.53
C GLU A 171 36.32 6.83 -18.05
N TYR A 172 36.91 6.77 -19.25
CA TYR A 172 37.46 7.95 -19.90
C TYR A 172 36.36 8.97 -20.23
N LEU A 173 35.21 8.53 -20.74
CA LEU A 173 34.07 9.42 -21.02
C LEU A 173 33.56 10.13 -19.76
N LEU A 174 33.44 9.41 -18.65
CA LEU A 174 33.07 9.99 -17.36
C LEU A 174 34.12 10.99 -16.88
N ASN A 175 35.41 10.70 -17.03
CA ASN A 175 36.48 11.64 -16.69
C ASN A 175 36.44 12.91 -17.58
N VAL A 176 36.12 12.77 -18.87
CA VAL A 176 35.91 13.91 -19.78
C VAL A 176 34.75 14.79 -19.30
N ILE A 177 33.65 14.20 -18.81
CA ILE A 177 32.52 14.94 -18.25
C ILE A 177 32.93 15.60 -16.92
N LEU A 178 33.52 14.85 -15.99
CA LEU A 178 33.91 15.33 -14.66
C LEU A 178 34.90 16.50 -14.72
N ASN A 179 35.85 16.47 -15.66
CA ASN A 179 36.81 17.55 -15.87
C ASN A 179 36.16 18.89 -16.29
N ARG A 180 34.90 18.86 -16.73
CA ARG A 180 34.15 20.08 -17.07
C ARG A 180 33.30 20.59 -15.91
N ILE A 181 33.16 19.83 -14.83
CA ILE A 181 32.34 20.22 -13.69
C ILE A 181 33.14 21.16 -12.79
N PRO A 182 32.69 22.42 -12.60
CA PRO A 182 33.39 23.38 -11.76
C PRO A 182 33.62 22.85 -10.34
N GLY A 183 34.86 22.98 -9.86
CA GLY A 183 35.24 22.57 -8.51
C GLY A 183 35.48 21.07 -8.34
N VAL A 184 35.56 20.27 -9.40
CA VAL A 184 36.08 18.90 -9.37
C VAL A 184 37.53 18.88 -9.85
N ASN A 185 38.43 18.27 -9.08
CA ASN A 185 39.83 18.09 -9.44
C ASN A 185 40.19 16.60 -9.46
N LEU A 186 40.29 16.03 -10.66
CA LEU A 186 40.63 14.61 -10.83
C LEU A 186 42.08 14.27 -10.46
N LEU A 187 42.96 15.26 -10.33
CA LEU A 187 44.36 15.05 -9.95
C LEU A 187 44.58 15.05 -8.44
N ASP A 188 43.59 15.52 -7.66
CA ASP A 188 43.68 15.53 -6.20
C ASP A 188 43.23 14.17 -5.63
N THR A 189 44.19 13.50 -4.98
CA THR A 189 44.02 12.15 -4.42
C THR A 189 43.52 12.17 -2.97
N HIS A 190 43.23 13.35 -2.41
CA HIS A 190 42.74 13.46 -1.04
C HIS A 190 41.35 12.81 -0.89
N ARG A 191 41.10 12.17 0.26
CA ARG A 191 39.85 11.44 0.53
C ARG A 191 38.60 12.32 0.35
N SER A 192 38.68 13.61 0.71
CA SER A 192 37.56 14.55 0.52
C SER A 192 37.23 14.79 -0.94
N GLU A 193 38.24 14.81 -1.82
CA GLU A 193 38.07 14.99 -3.25
C GLU A 193 37.43 13.75 -3.87
N GLN A 194 37.92 12.57 -3.50
CA GLN A 194 37.34 11.30 -3.91
C GLN A 194 35.85 11.20 -3.52
N ILE A 195 35.51 11.58 -2.28
CA ILE A 195 34.11 11.64 -1.82
C ILE A 195 33.28 12.59 -2.68
N LYS A 196 33.82 13.76 -3.03
CA LYS A 196 33.14 14.74 -3.88
C LYS A 196 32.91 14.19 -5.29
N ILE A 197 33.91 13.59 -5.92
CA ILE A 197 33.81 12.94 -7.23
C ILE A 197 32.72 11.87 -7.20
N ASN A 198 32.73 11.00 -6.19
CA ASN A 198 31.73 9.95 -6.00
C ASN A 198 30.31 10.50 -5.85
N ARG A 199 30.14 11.65 -5.18
CA ARG A 199 28.83 12.35 -5.09
C ARG A 199 28.39 12.94 -6.41
N VAL A 200 29.32 13.47 -7.20
CA VAL A 200 29.02 14.02 -8.53
C VAL A 200 28.62 12.91 -9.48
N LEU A 201 29.34 11.78 -9.50
CA LEU A 201 29.01 10.62 -10.33
C LEU A 201 27.61 10.06 -10.05
N HIS A 202 27.21 10.01 -8.78
CA HIS A 202 25.85 9.60 -8.41
C HIS A 202 24.78 10.57 -8.92
N ARG A 203 25.01 11.88 -8.79
CA ARG A 203 24.10 12.89 -9.35
C ARG A 203 24.07 12.86 -10.89
N LEU A 204 25.22 12.54 -11.50
CA LEU A 204 25.34 12.38 -12.94
C LEU A 204 24.52 11.18 -13.45
N SER A 205 24.57 10.03 -12.78
CA SER A 205 23.72 8.89 -13.15
C SER A 205 22.23 9.24 -13.07
N ASP A 206 21.81 9.96 -12.02
CA ASP A 206 20.43 10.41 -11.87
C ASP A 206 20.00 11.41 -12.96
N TYR A 207 20.87 12.36 -13.30
CA TYR A 207 20.59 13.33 -14.37
C TYR A 207 20.51 12.68 -15.75
N LEU A 208 21.39 11.71 -16.05
CA LEU A 208 21.35 10.97 -17.31
C LEU A 208 20.08 10.12 -17.42
N LEU A 209 19.63 9.50 -16.32
CA LEU A 209 18.34 8.81 -16.28
C LEU A 209 17.16 9.78 -16.49
N TYR A 210 17.22 10.97 -15.89
CA TYR A 210 16.22 12.02 -16.15
C TYR A 210 16.16 12.38 -17.64
N CYS A 211 17.30 12.61 -18.30
CA CYS A 211 17.38 12.91 -19.72
C CYS A 211 16.74 11.82 -20.59
N LEU A 212 16.84 10.54 -20.19
CA LEU A 212 16.23 9.41 -20.89
C LEU A 212 14.73 9.26 -20.57
N ASP A 213 14.28 9.56 -19.35
CA ASP A 213 12.88 9.30 -18.94
C ASP A 213 11.92 10.44 -19.26
N SER A 214 12.33 11.69 -19.00
CA SER A 214 11.43 12.86 -19.12
C SER A 214 12.13 14.16 -19.55
N GLY A 215 13.42 14.10 -19.85
CA GLY A 215 14.24 15.23 -20.25
C GLY A 215 14.61 15.19 -21.73
N PHE A 216 15.84 15.63 -22.02
CA PHE A 216 16.34 15.90 -23.36
C PHE A 216 16.07 14.85 -24.45
N LEU A 217 16.21 13.55 -24.13
CA LEU A 217 16.12 12.47 -25.12
C LEU A 217 14.79 11.71 -25.07
N SER A 218 13.96 11.92 -24.05
CA SER A 218 12.86 11.01 -23.70
C SER A 218 11.80 10.80 -24.78
N GLU A 219 11.54 11.82 -25.61
CA GLU A 219 10.56 11.70 -26.71
C GLU A 219 11.09 10.90 -27.90
N LYS A 220 12.42 10.76 -28.03
CA LYS A 220 13.10 10.11 -29.16
C LYS A 220 13.66 8.74 -28.80
N PHE A 221 14.22 8.62 -27.60
CA PHE A 221 14.79 7.38 -27.09
C PHE A 221 14.79 7.41 -25.56
N ASN A 222 14.02 6.52 -24.93
CA ASN A 222 13.86 6.50 -23.49
C ASN A 222 14.51 5.29 -22.81
N VAL A 223 14.39 5.23 -21.49
CA VAL A 223 14.97 4.16 -20.65
C VAL A 223 14.45 2.77 -21.04
N THR A 224 13.19 2.67 -21.47
CA THR A 224 12.61 1.40 -21.95
C THR A 224 13.28 0.97 -23.25
N ASP A 225 13.56 1.90 -24.16
CA ASP A 225 14.23 1.62 -25.43
C ASP A 225 15.68 1.20 -25.20
N LEU A 226 16.38 1.87 -24.29
CA LEU A 226 17.73 1.48 -23.84
C LEU A 226 17.76 0.02 -23.37
N ILE A 227 16.86 -0.36 -22.47
CA ILE A 227 16.87 -1.69 -21.88
C ILE A 227 16.48 -2.76 -22.91
N LYS A 228 15.50 -2.47 -23.78
CA LYS A 228 15.14 -3.38 -24.88
C LYS A 228 16.30 -3.54 -25.87
N GLY A 229 17.02 -2.47 -26.17
CA GLY A 229 18.24 -2.53 -26.97
C GLY A 229 19.30 -3.39 -26.29
N ALA A 230 19.57 -3.18 -25.01
CA ALA A 230 20.53 -3.98 -24.24
C ALA A 230 20.11 -5.46 -24.10
N ILE A 231 18.81 -5.77 -24.19
CA ILE A 231 18.32 -7.14 -24.31
C ILE A 231 18.69 -7.74 -25.68
N ALA A 232 18.51 -6.99 -26.76
CA ALA A 232 18.71 -7.44 -28.13
C ALA A 232 20.17 -7.43 -28.60
N ILE A 233 21.05 -6.73 -27.88
CA ILE A 233 22.46 -6.55 -28.27
C ILE A 233 23.21 -7.89 -28.39
N ASN A 234 24.08 -7.96 -29.39
CA ASN A 234 24.98 -9.09 -29.62
C ASN A 234 26.02 -9.26 -28.49
N ALA A 235 26.75 -10.39 -28.51
CA ALA A 235 27.69 -10.74 -27.45
C ALA A 235 28.89 -9.77 -27.35
N ASP A 236 29.34 -9.22 -28.47
CA ASP A 236 30.53 -8.37 -28.55
C ASP A 236 30.27 -6.97 -27.98
N GLY A 237 29.08 -6.41 -28.21
CA GLY A 237 28.68 -5.11 -27.65
C GLY A 237 28.25 -5.16 -26.17
N MET A 238 27.94 -6.35 -25.65
CA MET A 238 27.38 -6.52 -24.31
C MET A 238 28.28 -6.03 -23.17
N PRO A 239 29.62 -6.26 -23.17
CA PRO A 239 30.49 -5.77 -22.09
C PRO A 239 30.44 -4.25 -21.93
N ALA A 240 30.55 -3.50 -23.02
CA ALA A 240 30.49 -2.04 -23.00
C ALA A 240 29.09 -1.54 -22.58
N MET A 241 28.03 -2.22 -23.00
CA MET A 241 26.67 -1.90 -22.56
C MET A 241 26.44 -2.21 -21.07
N ASN A 242 27.04 -3.28 -20.55
CA ASN A 242 27.00 -3.61 -19.13
C ASN A 242 27.68 -2.53 -18.29
N ASP A 243 28.81 -1.98 -18.74
CA ASP A 243 29.45 -0.86 -18.04
C ASP A 243 28.51 0.34 -17.91
N VAL A 244 27.80 0.69 -19.00
CA VAL A 244 26.80 1.77 -19.01
C VAL A 244 25.65 1.47 -18.06
N LEU A 245 25.08 0.27 -18.13
CA LEU A 245 23.96 -0.13 -17.26
C LEU A 245 24.37 -0.22 -15.79
N ASN A 246 25.58 -0.71 -15.48
CA ASN A 246 26.13 -0.73 -14.12
C ASN A 246 26.28 0.69 -13.56
N PHE A 247 26.77 1.63 -14.38
CA PHE A 247 26.90 3.02 -13.99
C PHE A 247 25.54 3.69 -13.73
N LEU A 248 24.54 3.45 -14.59
CA LEU A 248 23.19 3.99 -14.41
C LEU A 248 22.42 3.31 -13.26
N LEU A 249 22.71 2.03 -12.97
CA LEU A 249 22.13 1.32 -11.82
C LEU A 249 22.75 1.82 -10.51
N HIS A 250 24.04 2.18 -10.56
CA HIS A 250 24.77 2.95 -9.55
C HIS A 250 24.70 2.37 -8.12
N LEU A 251 24.92 1.05 -7.95
CA LEU A 251 25.02 0.46 -6.62
C LEU A 251 26.27 0.98 -5.90
N ARG A 252 26.11 1.57 -4.72
CA ARG A 252 27.24 2.17 -3.97
C ARG A 252 27.01 2.17 -2.46
N SER A 253 28.10 2.32 -1.69
CA SER A 253 28.02 2.70 -0.27
C SER A 253 27.58 4.15 -0.11
N ARG A 254 26.81 4.45 0.94
CA ARG A 254 26.33 5.79 1.31
C ARG A 254 27.39 6.67 1.96
N ASP A 255 28.53 6.11 2.36
CA ASP A 255 29.64 6.87 2.95
C ASP A 255 30.45 7.70 1.94
N TYR A 256 30.28 7.43 0.63
CA TYR A 256 31.01 8.06 -0.47
C TYR A 256 32.53 7.87 -0.49
N SER A 257 33.09 7.07 0.41
CA SER A 257 34.52 6.76 0.45
C SER A 257 34.96 5.87 -0.71
N ALA A 258 34.09 4.95 -1.12
CA ALA A 258 34.30 4.10 -2.29
C ALA A 258 33.44 4.56 -3.48
N GLY A 259 33.93 4.24 -4.68
CA GLY A 259 33.19 4.38 -5.93
C GLY A 259 31.95 3.49 -5.99
N TYR A 260 31.17 3.65 -7.05
CA TYR A 260 30.08 2.72 -7.35
C TYR A 260 30.65 1.37 -7.78
N ARG A 261 29.86 0.31 -7.62
CA ARG A 261 30.23 -1.04 -8.00
C ARG A 261 30.13 -1.20 -9.52
N LYS A 262 31.18 -1.73 -10.15
CA LYS A 262 31.19 -2.02 -11.59
C LYS A 262 30.52 -3.35 -11.94
N ASP A 263 30.14 -4.15 -10.94
CA ASP A 263 29.56 -5.49 -11.08
C ASP A 263 28.07 -5.56 -10.65
N CYS A 264 27.36 -4.44 -10.61
CA CYS A 264 25.96 -4.37 -10.12
C CYS A 264 25.02 -5.41 -10.76
N LEU A 265 25.10 -5.57 -12.09
CA LEU A 265 24.29 -6.49 -12.86
C LEU A 265 24.60 -7.97 -12.55
N GLU A 266 25.81 -8.27 -12.13
CA GLU A 266 26.20 -9.63 -11.72
C GLU A 266 25.59 -9.95 -10.35
N LEU A 267 25.52 -8.96 -9.45
CA LEU A 267 24.91 -9.10 -8.13
C LEU A 267 23.38 -9.28 -8.16
N LEU A 268 22.76 -9.07 -9.32
CA LEU A 268 21.35 -9.37 -9.58
C LEU A 268 21.10 -10.86 -9.87
N ARG A 269 22.15 -11.63 -10.21
CA ARG A 269 22.05 -13.07 -10.45
C ARG A 269 21.81 -13.82 -9.13
N GLU A 270 21.11 -14.94 -9.22
CA GLU A 270 20.99 -15.88 -8.11
C GLU A 270 22.36 -16.54 -7.85
N GLU A 271 22.67 -16.84 -6.58
CA GLU A 271 23.80 -17.71 -6.28
C GLU A 271 23.48 -19.12 -6.76
N GLU A 272 24.36 -19.72 -7.56
CA GLU A 272 24.29 -21.16 -7.83
C GLU A 272 24.53 -21.89 -6.50
N THR A 273 23.48 -22.50 -5.95
CA THR A 273 23.64 -23.44 -4.84
C THR A 273 24.65 -24.49 -5.31
N PRO A 274 25.78 -24.72 -4.60
CA PRO A 274 26.74 -25.72 -5.03
C PRO A 274 25.99 -27.05 -5.15
N ALA A 275 25.95 -27.61 -6.35
CA ALA A 275 25.51 -28.98 -6.55
C ALA A 275 26.31 -29.84 -5.57
N GLN A 276 25.61 -30.59 -4.71
CA GLN A 276 26.23 -31.57 -3.82
C GLN A 276 27.19 -32.40 -4.69
N ALA A 277 28.49 -32.21 -4.46
CA ALA A 277 29.50 -33.03 -5.09
C ALA A 277 29.25 -34.46 -4.62
N VAL A 278 28.60 -35.25 -5.46
CA VAL A 278 28.50 -36.69 -5.28
C VAL A 278 29.93 -37.20 -5.44
N ALA A 279 30.56 -37.50 -4.31
CA ALA A 279 31.79 -38.28 -4.29
C ALA A 279 31.50 -39.61 -5.00
N PRO A 280 32.40 -40.12 -5.87
CA PRO A 280 32.22 -41.44 -6.47
C PRO A 280 32.33 -42.47 -5.35
N GLY A 281 31.20 -43.07 -4.98
CA GLY A 281 31.16 -44.17 -4.03
C GLY A 281 31.65 -45.45 -4.71
N GLU A 282 32.69 -46.02 -4.10
CA GLU A 282 33.13 -47.40 -4.28
C GLU A 282 32.00 -48.40 -4.03
N GLU A 283 32.10 -49.51 -4.73
CA GLU A 283 31.21 -50.67 -4.71
C GLU A 283 31.10 -51.35 -3.34
N ALA A 284 29.90 -51.85 -3.04
CA ALA A 284 29.56 -53.13 -2.39
C ALA A 284 28.14 -52.97 -1.79
N GLY A 285 27.10 -53.70 -2.21
CA GLY A 285 27.06 -55.16 -2.29
C GLY A 285 26.60 -55.70 -0.92
N GLY A 286 25.30 -56.01 -0.79
CA GLY A 286 24.79 -56.69 0.42
C GLY A 286 23.28 -56.59 0.59
N ALA A 287 22.61 -57.72 0.46
CA ALA A 287 21.16 -57.87 0.49
C ALA A 287 20.63 -58.30 1.87
N VAL A 288 19.29 -58.32 1.95
CA VAL A 288 18.38 -59.13 2.79
C VAL A 288 18.10 -58.70 4.25
N ASP A 289 16.81 -58.44 4.54
CA ASP A 289 15.88 -59.29 5.34
C ASP A 289 14.97 -58.59 6.38
N ALA A 290 13.92 -59.33 6.75
CA ALA A 290 12.57 -58.89 7.11
C ALA A 290 12.20 -58.73 8.61
N THR A 291 11.24 -57.81 8.87
CA THR A 291 10.16 -57.82 9.94
C THR A 291 10.54 -57.63 11.44
N PRO A 292 9.57 -57.51 12.40
CA PRO A 292 8.95 -56.25 12.85
C PRO A 292 8.98 -56.03 14.39
N ASN A 293 8.35 -54.92 14.85
CA ASN A 293 7.99 -54.52 16.24
C ASN A 293 8.96 -53.67 17.07
N GLY A 294 8.39 -52.65 17.71
CA GLY A 294 8.98 -51.98 18.86
C GLY A 294 8.59 -50.50 18.98
N ALA A 295 7.49 -50.21 19.66
CA ALA A 295 7.13 -48.84 20.06
C ALA A 295 8.18 -48.25 21.03
N THR A 296 8.54 -46.98 20.85
CA THR A 296 8.78 -46.02 21.96
C THR A 296 8.85 -44.61 21.41
N ALA A 297 8.11 -43.71 22.07
CA ALA A 297 8.03 -42.30 21.75
C ALA A 297 9.34 -41.57 22.08
N SER A 298 9.76 -40.66 21.20
CA SER A 298 10.52 -39.48 21.62
C SER A 298 10.15 -38.30 20.73
N ALA A 299 9.96 -37.17 21.39
CA ALA A 299 9.53 -35.91 20.81
C ALA A 299 10.58 -35.40 19.80
N GLY A 300 10.19 -35.31 18.54
CA GLY A 300 10.97 -34.68 17.48
C GLY A 300 10.14 -33.58 16.86
N THR A 301 10.44 -32.34 17.23
CA THR A 301 9.94 -31.11 16.61
C THR A 301 10.21 -31.17 15.11
N THR A 302 9.20 -31.49 14.31
CA THR A 302 9.28 -31.33 12.86
C THR A 302 9.20 -29.84 12.56
N ALA A 303 10.35 -29.18 12.64
CA ALA A 303 10.57 -27.91 11.95
C ALA A 303 10.29 -28.17 10.47
N SER A 304 9.13 -27.72 9.99
CA SER A 304 8.83 -27.69 8.57
C SER A 304 9.96 -26.90 7.90
N ALA A 305 10.75 -27.56 7.08
CA ALA A 305 11.76 -26.97 6.24
C ALA A 305 11.09 -25.88 5.37
N GLY A 306 11.13 -24.64 5.85
CA GLY A 306 10.81 -23.50 5.03
C GLY A 306 11.95 -23.35 4.06
N THR A 307 11.68 -23.51 2.77
CA THR A 307 12.62 -23.21 1.70
C THR A 307 13.00 -21.73 1.81
N THR A 308 14.09 -21.43 2.51
CA THR A 308 14.73 -20.11 2.48
C THR A 308 15.35 -19.94 1.11
N PHE A 309 14.64 -19.26 0.21
CA PHE A 309 15.18 -18.86 -1.07
C PHE A 309 16.38 -17.93 -0.84
N ALA A 310 17.50 -18.20 -1.52
CA ALA A 310 18.70 -17.41 -1.40
C ALA A 310 18.42 -15.96 -1.85
N LEU A 311 18.64 -15.00 -0.96
CA LEU A 311 18.58 -13.57 -1.31
C LEU A 311 19.61 -13.28 -2.40
N THR A 312 19.24 -12.44 -3.36
CA THR A 312 20.23 -11.92 -4.32
C THR A 312 21.32 -11.13 -3.58
N ARG A 313 22.55 -11.12 -4.08
CA ARG A 313 23.65 -10.43 -3.40
C ARG A 313 23.41 -8.92 -3.27
N ILE A 314 22.67 -8.34 -4.21
CA ILE A 314 22.23 -6.94 -4.11
C ILE A 314 21.25 -6.71 -2.95
N GLU A 315 20.35 -7.65 -2.65
CA GLU A 315 19.42 -7.54 -1.52
C GLU A 315 20.16 -7.59 -0.19
N GLN A 316 21.15 -8.46 -0.06
CA GLN A 316 21.99 -8.56 1.14
C GLN A 316 22.72 -7.23 1.42
N LEU A 317 23.24 -6.59 0.37
CA LEU A 317 23.91 -5.28 0.49
C LEU A 317 22.95 -4.16 0.88
N LEU A 318 21.74 -4.16 0.32
CA LEU A 318 20.72 -3.14 0.61
C LEU A 318 20.05 -3.35 1.98
N ALA A 319 20.02 -4.58 2.49
CA ALA A 319 19.50 -4.92 3.82
C ALA A 319 20.32 -4.27 4.95
N GLY A 320 21.64 -4.09 4.75
CA GLY A 320 22.50 -3.38 5.70
C GLY A 320 22.25 -1.87 5.79
N GLU A 321 21.36 -1.31 4.95
CA GLU A 321 21.09 0.13 4.81
C GLU A 321 22.29 1.04 4.47
N ASP A 322 23.50 0.50 4.44
CA ASP A 322 24.74 1.19 4.09
C ASP A 322 24.89 1.43 2.59
N HIS A 323 24.09 0.76 1.76
CA HIS A 323 24.14 0.88 0.31
C HIS A 323 22.91 1.60 -0.29
N SER A 324 23.06 2.08 -1.51
CA SER A 324 21.98 2.63 -2.34
C SER A 324 22.12 2.18 -3.78
N VAL A 325 20.99 2.08 -4.48
CA VAL A 325 20.89 1.73 -5.90
C VAL A 325 19.81 2.61 -6.55
N SER A 326 19.90 2.85 -7.87
CA SER A 326 18.82 3.45 -8.64
C SER A 326 17.62 2.51 -8.71
N ASP A 327 16.66 2.71 -7.81
CA ASP A 327 15.40 1.95 -7.81
C ASP A 327 14.53 2.25 -9.05
N PHE A 328 14.76 3.39 -9.69
CA PHE A 328 14.24 3.71 -11.00
C PHE A 328 14.75 2.77 -12.08
N LEU A 329 16.06 2.67 -12.28
CA LEU A 329 16.57 1.78 -13.30
C LEU A 329 16.28 0.32 -12.95
N LEU A 330 16.42 -0.07 -11.68
CA LEU A 330 16.12 -1.43 -11.23
C LEU A 330 14.67 -1.84 -11.54
N PHE A 331 13.71 -0.94 -11.32
CA PHE A 331 12.31 -1.18 -11.68
C PHE A 331 12.12 -1.34 -13.20
N HIS A 332 12.80 -0.55 -14.02
CA HIS A 332 12.72 -0.66 -15.47
C HIS A 332 13.41 -1.92 -16.02
N LEU A 333 14.55 -2.33 -15.44
CA LEU A 333 15.22 -3.59 -15.77
C LEU A 333 14.30 -4.79 -15.49
N HIS A 334 13.63 -4.76 -14.34
CA HIS A 334 12.60 -5.74 -14.01
C HIS A 334 11.44 -5.70 -15.00
N GLN A 335 10.80 -4.52 -15.20
CA GLN A 335 9.60 -4.39 -16.02
C GLN A 335 9.82 -4.77 -17.50
N CYS A 336 11.00 -4.50 -18.05
CA CYS A 336 11.31 -4.83 -19.45
C CYS A 336 11.73 -6.30 -19.64
N GLY A 337 11.83 -7.08 -18.57
CA GLY A 337 12.25 -8.49 -18.63
C GLY A 337 13.76 -8.69 -18.77
N TYR A 338 14.58 -7.64 -18.65
CA TYR A 338 16.04 -7.73 -18.75
C TYR A 338 16.59 -8.71 -17.71
N ILE A 339 16.13 -8.59 -16.46
CA ILE A 339 16.60 -9.42 -15.36
C ILE A 339 16.28 -10.90 -15.64
N ASN A 340 15.08 -11.21 -16.13
CA ASN A 340 14.70 -12.59 -16.44
C ASN A 340 15.60 -13.19 -17.54
N GLN A 341 15.82 -12.45 -18.62
CA GLN A 341 16.55 -12.96 -19.78
C GLN A 341 18.08 -13.02 -19.57
N ARG A 342 18.65 -12.02 -18.88
CA ARG A 342 20.11 -11.85 -18.78
C ARG A 342 20.70 -12.23 -17.42
N CYS A 343 19.93 -12.16 -16.34
CA CYS A 343 20.36 -12.65 -15.02
C CYS A 343 19.92 -14.10 -14.74
N ARG A 344 19.09 -14.69 -15.61
CA ARG A 344 18.61 -16.09 -15.59
C ARG A 344 18.01 -16.50 -14.23
N TYR A 345 16.87 -15.91 -13.89
CA TYR A 345 16.11 -16.38 -12.74
C TYR A 345 15.51 -17.76 -13.01
N GLN A 346 15.83 -18.73 -12.15
CA GLN A 346 15.33 -20.10 -12.31
C GLN A 346 13.86 -20.19 -11.92
N HIS A 347 13.38 -19.25 -11.10
CA HIS A 347 12.04 -19.28 -10.51
C HIS A 347 11.31 -17.94 -10.59
N ASP A 348 10.00 -17.99 -10.79
CA ASP A 348 9.07 -16.84 -10.76
C ASP A 348 9.11 -16.08 -9.41
N SER A 349 9.60 -16.73 -8.34
CA SER A 349 9.85 -16.15 -7.02
C SER A 349 10.99 -15.13 -7.03
N SER A 350 12.08 -15.37 -7.75
CA SER A 350 13.24 -14.47 -7.81
C SER A 350 12.93 -13.15 -8.51
N TYR A 351 12.00 -13.16 -9.46
CA TYR A 351 11.45 -11.93 -10.04
C TYR A 351 10.74 -11.05 -8.98
N LYS A 352 10.05 -11.67 -8.01
CA LYS A 352 9.37 -10.95 -6.91
C LYS A 352 10.34 -10.38 -5.88
N HIS A 353 11.54 -10.95 -5.75
CA HIS A 353 12.59 -10.46 -4.85
C HIS A 353 12.99 -9.03 -5.21
N ILE A 354 13.15 -8.71 -6.49
CA ILE A 354 13.44 -7.33 -6.94
C ILE A 354 12.33 -6.35 -6.54
N ILE A 355 11.06 -6.72 -6.72
CA ILE A 355 9.93 -5.89 -6.27
C ILE A 355 9.93 -5.72 -4.75
N ALA A 356 10.19 -6.79 -4.01
CA ALA A 356 10.30 -6.77 -2.56
C ALA A 356 11.44 -5.85 -2.10
N CYS A 357 12.59 -5.94 -2.75
CA CYS A 357 13.77 -5.11 -2.54
C CYS A 357 13.46 -3.62 -2.77
N ILE A 358 12.83 -3.28 -3.91
CA ILE A 358 12.41 -1.91 -4.19
C ILE A 358 11.44 -1.41 -3.12
N LEU A 359 10.44 -2.20 -2.72
CA LEU A 359 9.47 -1.80 -1.69
C LEU A 359 10.12 -1.57 -0.32
N LYS A 360 11.09 -2.40 0.10
CA LYS A 360 11.83 -2.24 1.36
C LYS A 360 12.79 -1.06 1.30
N HIS A 361 13.74 -1.09 0.37
CA HIS A 361 14.93 -0.24 0.40
C HIS A 361 14.88 0.95 -0.56
N GLY A 362 14.03 0.92 -1.59
CA GLY A 362 13.91 2.01 -2.56
C GLY A 362 13.53 3.34 -1.92
N VAL A 363 13.90 4.44 -2.59
CA VAL A 363 13.65 5.82 -2.15
C VAL A 363 12.59 6.52 -3.01
N ASN A 364 12.38 6.06 -4.24
CA ASN A 364 11.46 6.62 -5.20
C ASN A 364 10.01 6.23 -4.90
N MET A 365 9.32 7.16 -4.25
CA MET A 365 7.91 6.99 -3.89
C MET A 365 6.96 6.93 -5.09
N LYS A 366 7.31 7.48 -6.26
CA LYS A 366 6.49 7.37 -7.48
C LYS A 366 6.48 5.89 -7.92
N ILE A 367 7.63 5.22 -7.86
CA ILE A 367 7.77 3.79 -8.22
C ILE A 367 7.11 2.88 -7.21
N LYS A 368 7.37 3.06 -5.90
CA LYS A 368 6.71 2.25 -4.86
C LYS A 368 5.18 2.29 -4.98
N LYS A 369 4.62 3.47 -5.30
CA LYS A 369 3.18 3.61 -5.58
C LYS A 369 2.75 2.85 -6.84
N LYS A 370 3.49 2.97 -7.96
CA LYS A 370 3.21 2.22 -9.19
C LYS A 370 3.21 0.71 -8.91
N ILE A 371 4.19 0.21 -8.15
CA ILE A 371 4.26 -1.19 -7.71
C ILE A 371 3.01 -1.56 -6.90
N LEU A 372 2.70 -0.82 -5.84
CA LEU A 372 1.53 -1.12 -5.00
C LEU A 372 0.20 -1.10 -5.77
N HIS A 373 0.03 -0.21 -6.75
CA HIS A 373 -1.16 -0.20 -7.60
C HIS A 373 -1.24 -1.46 -8.47
N LYS A 374 -0.12 -1.91 -9.06
CA LYS A 374 -0.07 -3.18 -9.79
C LYS A 374 -0.38 -4.36 -8.86
N LEU A 375 0.23 -4.40 -7.67
CA LEU A 375 -0.06 -5.44 -6.68
C LEU A 375 -1.55 -5.44 -6.28
N LEU A 376 -2.14 -4.27 -5.99
CA LEU A 376 -3.56 -4.19 -5.68
C LEU A 376 -4.42 -4.77 -6.81
N LEU A 377 -4.12 -4.44 -8.07
CA LEU A 377 -4.86 -4.96 -9.24
C LEU A 377 -4.82 -6.49 -9.31
N PHE A 378 -3.67 -7.11 -9.04
CA PHE A 378 -3.51 -8.57 -9.10
C PHE A 378 -3.86 -9.31 -7.80
N SER A 379 -4.10 -8.58 -6.70
CA SER A 379 -4.26 -9.18 -5.37
C SER A 379 -5.50 -10.06 -5.21
N ASN A 380 -6.55 -9.82 -6.00
CA ASN A 380 -7.77 -10.64 -5.98
C ASN A 380 -7.58 -11.96 -6.73
N ASP A 381 -7.08 -11.89 -7.97
CA ASP A 381 -7.05 -13.03 -8.89
C ASP A 381 -5.82 -13.92 -8.68
N TYR A 382 -4.71 -13.35 -8.16
CA TYR A 382 -3.42 -14.03 -8.05
C TYR A 382 -2.88 -14.06 -6.61
N LYS A 383 -3.76 -14.16 -5.61
CA LYS A 383 -3.37 -14.16 -4.18
C LYS A 383 -2.29 -15.18 -3.79
N LYS A 384 -2.26 -16.37 -4.43
CA LYS A 384 -1.23 -17.40 -4.19
C LYS A 384 0.15 -17.06 -4.77
N LYS A 385 0.25 -16.02 -5.61
CA LYS A 385 1.54 -15.54 -6.13
C LYS A 385 2.29 -14.64 -5.14
N TYR A 386 1.69 -14.27 -4.01
CA TYR A 386 2.33 -13.46 -2.97
C TYR A 386 3.07 -14.35 -1.99
N ASP A 387 4.36 -14.59 -2.26
CA ASP A 387 5.23 -15.34 -1.36
C ASP A 387 5.60 -14.54 -0.10
N SER A 388 6.24 -15.23 0.85
CA SER A 388 6.62 -14.65 2.13
C SER A 388 7.57 -13.43 2.01
N THR A 389 8.44 -13.42 1.00
CA THR A 389 9.37 -12.32 0.72
C THR A 389 8.62 -11.05 0.34
N LEU A 390 7.70 -11.15 -0.62
CA LEU A 390 6.90 -10.02 -1.08
C LEU A 390 5.97 -9.51 0.03
N VAL A 391 5.32 -10.42 0.77
CA VAL A 391 4.48 -10.05 1.92
C VAL A 391 5.29 -9.32 2.99
N SER A 392 6.49 -9.81 3.32
CA SER A 392 7.42 -9.14 4.23
C SER A 392 7.77 -7.72 3.78
N ALA A 393 8.01 -7.51 2.48
CA ALA A 393 8.29 -6.18 1.95
C ALA A 393 7.09 -5.22 2.04
N ILE A 394 5.88 -5.72 1.79
CA ILE A 394 4.64 -4.94 1.92
C ILE A 394 4.44 -4.50 3.39
N VAL A 395 4.63 -5.42 4.35
CA VAL A 395 4.50 -5.13 5.80
C VAL A 395 5.58 -4.15 6.26
N TYR A 396 6.84 -4.37 5.87
CA TYR A 396 7.94 -3.46 6.19
C TYR A 396 7.65 -2.04 5.67
N PHE A 397 7.14 -1.92 4.44
CA PHE A 397 6.79 -0.62 3.88
C PHE A 397 5.63 0.03 4.63
N LEU A 398 4.62 -0.74 5.07
CA LEU A 398 3.53 -0.23 5.92
C LEU A 398 4.07 0.32 7.25
N ALA A 399 4.97 -0.41 7.91
CA ALA A 399 5.60 0.02 9.16
C ALA A 399 6.38 1.33 8.95
N LYS A 400 7.20 1.42 7.90
CA LYS A 400 7.94 2.65 7.56
C LYS A 400 7.04 3.84 7.24
N ILE A 401 5.87 3.61 6.63
CA ILE A 401 4.86 4.65 6.41
C ILE A 401 4.26 5.15 7.73
N CYS A 402 4.23 4.32 8.78
CA CYS A 402 3.74 4.76 10.08
C CYS A 402 4.64 5.84 10.71
N GLU A 403 5.93 5.86 10.38
CA GLU A 403 6.91 6.86 10.82
C GLU A 403 6.85 8.18 10.01
N GLU A 404 6.14 8.21 8.87
CA GLU A 404 6.03 9.41 8.02
C GLU A 404 5.24 10.53 8.71
N LYS A 405 5.89 11.70 8.87
CA LYS A 405 5.30 12.89 9.54
C LYS A 405 4.12 13.48 8.77
N LYS A 406 4.07 13.32 7.44
CA LYS A 406 3.00 13.88 6.58
C LYS A 406 1.71 13.06 6.62
N LYS A 407 0.79 13.40 7.54
CA LYS A 407 -0.50 12.71 7.80
C LYS A 407 -1.28 12.28 6.53
N LYS A 408 -1.51 13.19 5.57
CA LYS A 408 -2.32 12.89 4.36
C LYS A 408 -1.65 11.88 3.42
N LYS A 409 -0.32 11.95 3.26
CA LYS A 409 0.45 11.02 2.42
C LYS A 409 0.51 9.65 3.09
N LYS A 410 0.70 9.63 4.41
CA LYS A 410 0.64 8.44 5.27
C LYS A 410 -0.70 7.71 5.09
N LYS A 411 -1.83 8.41 5.23
CA LYS A 411 -3.17 7.83 5.08
C LYS A 411 -3.36 7.09 3.75
N LYS A 412 -3.18 7.78 2.61
CA LYS A 412 -3.44 7.20 1.28
C LYS A 412 -2.62 5.94 1.02
N LEU A 413 -1.37 5.95 1.45
CA LEU A 413 -0.48 4.80 1.26
C LEU A 413 -0.83 3.65 2.20
N ALA A 414 -1.13 3.93 3.47
CA ALA A 414 -1.56 2.90 4.42
C ALA A 414 -2.84 2.20 3.94
N VAL A 415 -3.84 2.96 3.47
CA VAL A 415 -5.08 2.40 2.91
C VAL A 415 -4.81 1.51 1.69
N LEU A 416 -3.91 1.95 0.80
CA LEU A 416 -3.53 1.18 -0.39
C LEU A 416 -2.88 -0.16 0.01
N ILE A 417 -1.92 -0.12 0.94
CA ILE A 417 -1.22 -1.33 1.41
C ILE A 417 -2.18 -2.26 2.16
N LEU A 418 -2.97 -1.74 3.10
CA LEU A 418 -3.95 -2.55 3.83
C LEU A 418 -4.94 -3.21 2.87
N SER A 419 -5.35 -2.52 1.80
CA SER A 419 -6.23 -3.11 0.77
C SER A 419 -5.57 -4.29 0.05
N VAL A 420 -4.27 -4.20 -0.27
CA VAL A 420 -3.51 -5.35 -0.81
C VAL A 420 -3.52 -6.50 0.20
N LEU A 421 -3.20 -6.22 1.47
CA LEU A 421 -3.14 -7.24 2.54
C LEU A 421 -4.48 -7.93 2.78
N ILE A 422 -5.59 -7.18 2.77
CA ILE A 422 -6.95 -7.74 2.90
C ILE A 422 -7.24 -8.73 1.76
N ASN A 423 -6.92 -8.35 0.53
CA ASN A 423 -7.21 -9.19 -0.64
C ASN A 423 -6.38 -10.48 -0.61
N ILE A 424 -5.06 -10.38 -0.37
CA ILE A 424 -4.18 -11.55 -0.41
C ILE A 424 -4.37 -12.52 0.77
N THR A 425 -4.93 -12.04 1.91
CA THR A 425 -5.25 -12.88 3.08
C THR A 425 -6.60 -13.60 2.94
N SER A 426 -7.43 -13.22 1.98
CA SER A 426 -8.74 -13.83 1.77
C SER A 426 -8.60 -15.29 1.32
N ASN A 427 -9.02 -16.24 2.17
CA ASN A 427 -8.91 -17.69 1.93
C ASN A 427 -7.48 -18.14 1.58
N ASN A 428 -6.47 -17.59 2.27
CA ASN A 428 -5.06 -17.92 2.08
C ASN A 428 -4.36 -18.04 3.44
N GLU A 429 -4.34 -19.25 4.02
CA GLU A 429 -3.77 -19.48 5.36
C GLU A 429 -2.27 -19.23 5.44
N GLU A 430 -1.52 -19.52 4.37
CA GLU A 430 -0.07 -19.31 4.33
C GLU A 430 0.28 -17.82 4.53
N THR A 431 -0.37 -16.92 3.78
CA THR A 431 -0.14 -15.48 3.93
C THR A 431 -0.55 -14.96 5.31
N LYS A 432 -1.61 -15.49 5.91
CA LYS A 432 -2.01 -15.12 7.27
C LYS A 432 -0.93 -15.52 8.30
N THR A 433 -0.38 -16.72 8.15
CA THR A 433 0.75 -17.20 8.96
C THR A 433 1.98 -16.30 8.83
N VAL A 434 2.31 -15.90 7.60
CA VAL A 434 3.40 -14.94 7.37
C VAL A 434 3.15 -13.61 8.06
N LEU A 435 1.94 -13.03 7.96
CA LEU A 435 1.63 -11.74 8.59
C LEU A 435 1.74 -11.77 10.11
N ILE A 436 1.29 -12.85 10.74
CA ILE A 436 1.34 -12.94 12.21
C ILE A 436 2.79 -13.14 12.68
N ARG A 437 3.59 -13.95 11.96
CA ARG A 437 5.03 -14.08 12.24
C ARG A 437 5.78 -12.75 12.09
N LEU A 438 5.29 -11.84 11.25
CA LEU A 438 5.85 -10.50 11.07
C LEU A 438 5.33 -9.47 12.09
N ASP A 439 4.65 -9.89 13.16
CA ASP A 439 4.08 -9.01 14.19
C ASP A 439 3.20 -7.89 13.62
N ILE A 440 2.38 -8.20 12.59
CA ILE A 440 1.49 -7.22 11.97
C ILE A 440 0.62 -6.47 12.99
N HIS A 441 0.32 -7.11 14.12
CA HIS A 441 -0.38 -6.54 15.26
C HIS A 441 0.22 -5.22 15.77
N LYS A 442 1.56 -5.12 15.88
CA LYS A 442 2.24 -3.89 16.33
C LYS A 442 1.95 -2.71 15.40
N THR A 443 2.06 -2.95 14.08
CA THR A 443 1.81 -1.93 13.06
C THR A 443 0.33 -1.54 13.02
N CYS A 444 -0.58 -2.52 13.11
CA CYS A 444 -2.01 -2.24 13.14
C CYS A 444 -2.47 -1.49 14.40
N ASN A 445 -1.87 -1.75 15.57
CA ASN A 445 -2.11 -0.97 16.78
C ASN A 445 -1.81 0.51 16.55
N LEU A 446 -0.64 0.83 16.00
CA LEU A 446 -0.29 2.22 15.67
C LEU A 446 -1.25 2.86 14.67
N LEU A 447 -1.77 2.07 13.73
CA LEU A 447 -2.72 2.55 12.72
C LEU A 447 -4.12 2.80 13.30
N ILE A 448 -4.62 1.95 14.20
CA ILE A 448 -5.92 2.17 14.87
C ILE A 448 -5.88 3.44 15.71
N LEU A 449 -4.79 3.70 16.43
CA LEU A 449 -4.61 4.91 17.24
C LEU A 449 -4.64 6.22 16.43
N SER A 450 -4.59 6.16 15.10
CA SER A 450 -4.77 7.34 14.25
C SER A 450 -6.20 7.89 14.26
N ASN A 451 -7.19 7.10 14.70
CA ASN A 451 -8.62 7.40 14.68
C ASN A 451 -9.17 7.79 13.28
N ASP A 452 -8.42 7.51 12.20
CA ASP A 452 -8.88 7.73 10.84
C ASP A 452 -9.82 6.59 10.41
N CYS A 453 -11.09 6.93 10.14
CA CYS A 453 -12.13 5.93 9.85
C CYS A 453 -11.76 4.98 8.70
N GLU A 454 -11.10 5.48 7.64
CA GLU A 454 -10.75 4.67 6.48
C GLU A 454 -9.63 3.69 6.81
N ILE A 455 -8.62 4.13 7.57
CA ILE A 455 -7.55 3.25 8.06
C ILE A 455 -8.12 2.20 9.01
N VAL A 456 -8.91 2.62 10.00
CA VAL A 456 -9.52 1.70 10.97
C VAL A 456 -10.38 0.65 10.27
N GLN A 457 -11.25 1.07 9.35
CA GLN A 457 -12.10 0.14 8.60
C GLN A 457 -11.25 -0.92 7.90
N LYS A 458 -10.15 -0.52 7.25
CA LYS A 458 -9.23 -1.47 6.60
C LYS A 458 -8.52 -2.38 7.60
N VAL A 459 -8.12 -1.87 8.76
CA VAL A 459 -7.56 -2.72 9.83
C VAL A 459 -8.61 -3.75 10.29
N CYS A 460 -9.83 -3.33 10.63
CA CYS A 460 -10.88 -4.26 11.03
C CYS A 460 -11.18 -5.33 9.97
N LEU A 461 -11.23 -4.96 8.68
CA LEU A 461 -11.40 -5.90 7.58
C LEU A 461 -10.25 -6.91 7.46
N LEU A 462 -9.00 -6.46 7.67
CA LEU A 462 -7.85 -7.36 7.73
C LEU A 462 -8.01 -8.37 8.88
N TYR A 463 -8.44 -7.89 10.05
CA TYR A 463 -8.65 -8.78 11.20
C TYR A 463 -9.78 -9.78 11.01
N ILE A 464 -10.85 -9.46 10.29
CA ILE A 464 -11.88 -10.47 9.91
C ILE A 464 -11.26 -11.65 9.15
N ASN A 465 -10.20 -11.43 8.38
CA ASN A 465 -9.46 -12.51 7.72
C ASN A 465 -8.48 -13.24 8.66
N LEU A 466 -7.86 -12.50 9.58
CA LEU A 466 -6.87 -12.99 10.53
C LEU A 466 -7.47 -13.62 11.80
N SER A 467 -8.76 -13.49 12.11
CA SER A 467 -9.38 -14.17 13.28
C SER A 467 -10.13 -15.46 12.92
N LYS A 468 -9.64 -16.24 11.95
CA LYS A 468 -10.31 -17.47 11.51
C LYS A 468 -9.77 -18.76 12.12
N SER A 469 -8.81 -18.69 13.04
CA SER A 469 -8.30 -19.87 13.76
C SER A 469 -7.86 -19.51 15.18
N LYS A 470 -7.69 -20.55 16.02
CA LYS A 470 -7.41 -20.38 17.46
C LYS A 470 -6.12 -19.61 17.73
N TRP A 471 -5.01 -20.06 17.17
CA TRP A 471 -3.70 -19.45 17.40
C TRP A 471 -3.65 -17.98 16.94
N MET A 472 -4.37 -17.62 15.88
CA MET A 472 -4.44 -16.22 15.43
C MET A 472 -5.26 -15.35 16.39
N CYS A 473 -6.37 -15.88 16.92
CA CYS A 473 -7.18 -15.18 17.91
C CYS A 473 -6.41 -14.97 19.22
N GLU A 474 -5.60 -15.94 19.65
CA GLU A 474 -4.70 -15.79 20.80
C GLU A 474 -3.68 -14.66 20.56
N GLY A 475 -3.08 -14.58 19.36
CA GLY A 475 -2.20 -13.47 18.99
C GLY A 475 -2.90 -12.10 19.04
N ILE A 476 -4.14 -12.01 18.58
CA ILE A 476 -4.97 -10.79 18.65
C ILE A 476 -5.17 -10.35 20.10
N VAL A 477 -5.57 -11.26 20.98
CA VAL A 477 -5.78 -10.98 22.41
C VAL A 477 -4.49 -10.50 23.05
N ASN A 478 -3.40 -11.24 22.85
CA ASN A 478 -2.10 -10.93 23.47
C ASN A 478 -1.48 -9.62 22.97
N SER A 479 -1.85 -9.18 21.76
CA SER A 479 -1.35 -7.92 21.19
C SER A 479 -2.03 -6.65 21.73
N GLY A 480 -3.13 -6.79 22.47
CA GLY A 480 -3.91 -5.66 22.98
C GLY A 480 -4.75 -4.92 21.93
N ILE A 481 -4.70 -5.30 20.65
CA ILE A 481 -5.44 -4.60 19.59
C ILE A 481 -6.96 -4.66 19.77
N LEU A 482 -7.46 -5.74 20.39
CA LEU A 482 -8.88 -5.91 20.66
C LEU A 482 -9.40 -4.89 21.67
N LEU A 483 -8.57 -4.48 22.65
CA LEU A 483 -8.92 -3.42 23.60
C LEU A 483 -9.08 -2.08 22.88
N HIS A 484 -8.13 -1.71 22.02
CA HIS A 484 -8.25 -0.50 21.20
C HIS A 484 -9.49 -0.53 20.28
N MET A 485 -9.85 -1.69 19.74
CA MET A 485 -11.09 -1.85 18.97
C MET A 485 -12.34 -1.66 19.84
N MET A 486 -12.35 -2.16 21.08
CA MET A 486 -13.45 -1.97 22.02
C MET A 486 -13.60 -0.50 22.42
N ASP A 487 -12.50 0.17 22.78
CA ASP A 487 -12.51 1.61 23.10
C ASP A 487 -13.09 2.42 21.94
N LEU A 488 -12.66 2.11 20.71
CA LEU A 488 -13.20 2.78 19.54
C LEU A 488 -14.70 2.51 19.36
N LEU A 489 -15.13 1.25 19.53
CA LEU A 489 -16.54 0.88 19.43
C LEU A 489 -17.38 1.68 20.42
N PHE A 490 -16.99 1.75 21.69
CA PHE A 490 -17.73 2.51 22.71
C PHE A 490 -17.74 4.01 22.42
N ASN A 491 -16.70 4.55 21.79
CA ASN A 491 -16.65 5.96 21.39
C ASN A 491 -17.55 6.30 20.19
N ILE A 492 -17.89 5.33 19.33
CA ILE A 492 -18.56 5.63 18.05
C ILE A 492 -19.90 4.91 17.82
N TYR A 493 -20.28 3.91 18.63
CA TYR A 493 -21.45 3.06 18.36
C TYR A 493 -22.78 3.82 18.29
N ALA A 494 -22.93 4.89 19.08
CA ALA A 494 -24.14 5.71 19.09
C ALA A 494 -24.27 6.61 17.84
N ILE A 495 -23.20 6.78 17.07
CA ILE A 495 -23.12 7.78 16.00
C ILE A 495 -23.68 7.21 14.70
N ASN A 496 -24.78 7.81 14.23
CA ASN A 496 -25.52 7.36 13.06
C ASN A 496 -24.90 7.79 11.72
N LEU A 497 -23.62 7.45 11.51
CA LEU A 497 -22.92 7.62 10.23
C LEU A 497 -22.58 6.25 9.63
N ARG A 498 -22.77 6.11 8.31
CA ARG A 498 -22.61 4.83 7.61
C ARG A 498 -21.25 4.17 7.89
N GLU A 499 -20.19 4.93 7.72
CA GLU A 499 -18.80 4.48 7.91
C GLU A 499 -18.55 4.00 9.36
N ARG A 500 -19.06 4.74 10.36
CA ARG A 500 -18.88 4.39 11.78
C ARG A 500 -19.66 3.15 12.16
N LYS A 501 -20.88 3.00 11.64
CA LYS A 501 -21.67 1.78 11.80
C LYS A 501 -20.97 0.57 11.21
N GLU A 502 -20.40 0.70 10.01
CA GLU A 502 -19.68 -0.40 9.36
C GLU A 502 -18.43 -0.82 10.17
N ILE A 503 -17.69 0.16 10.72
CA ILE A 503 -16.58 -0.10 11.64
C ILE A 503 -17.07 -0.89 12.87
N CYS A 504 -18.15 -0.46 13.52
CA CYS A 504 -18.71 -1.15 14.68
C CYS A 504 -19.11 -2.61 14.36
N ILE A 505 -19.79 -2.81 13.24
CA ILE A 505 -20.19 -4.15 12.79
C ILE A 505 -18.97 -5.04 12.55
N ASN A 506 -17.92 -4.51 11.92
CA ASN A 506 -16.70 -5.25 11.67
C ASN A 506 -15.93 -5.55 12.97
N ILE A 507 -15.88 -4.63 13.93
CA ILE A 507 -15.29 -4.87 15.26
C ILE A 507 -16.04 -6.00 15.98
N LEU A 508 -17.37 -5.95 16.04
CA LEU A 508 -18.17 -7.00 16.66
C LEU A 508 -17.98 -8.35 15.97
N CYS A 509 -17.80 -8.37 14.65
CA CYS A 509 -17.46 -9.59 13.92
C CYS A 509 -16.13 -10.20 14.40
N VAL A 510 -15.08 -9.38 14.54
CA VAL A 510 -13.77 -9.81 15.05
C VAL A 510 -13.90 -10.30 16.50
N ILE A 511 -14.60 -9.57 17.37
CA ILE A 511 -14.83 -10.01 18.76
C ILE A 511 -15.57 -11.35 18.78
N GLY A 512 -16.60 -11.53 17.96
CA GLY A 512 -17.32 -12.79 17.84
C GLY A 512 -16.41 -13.95 17.43
N GLN A 513 -15.53 -13.72 16.47
CA GLN A 513 -14.55 -14.71 16.02
C GLN A 513 -13.55 -15.07 17.13
N VAL A 514 -13.06 -14.07 17.88
CA VAL A 514 -12.22 -14.32 19.07
C VAL A 514 -12.98 -15.12 20.11
N CYS A 515 -14.24 -14.78 20.42
CA CYS A 515 -15.05 -15.49 21.40
C CYS A 515 -15.34 -16.96 21.00
N ASN A 516 -15.38 -17.24 19.69
CA ASN A 516 -15.55 -18.60 19.18
C ASN A 516 -14.35 -19.51 19.51
N TYR A 517 -13.13 -18.98 19.49
CA TYR A 517 -11.90 -19.76 19.69
C TYR A 517 -11.28 -19.61 21.08
N CYS A 518 -11.33 -18.41 21.66
CA CYS A 518 -10.69 -18.04 22.93
C CYS A 518 -11.74 -17.98 24.05
N LYS A 519 -12.28 -19.14 24.46
CA LYS A 519 -13.35 -19.22 25.47
C LYS A 519 -13.01 -18.49 26.78
N THR A 520 -11.80 -18.65 27.31
CA THR A 520 -11.38 -17.97 28.55
C THR A 520 -11.49 -16.45 28.43
N TYR A 521 -11.07 -15.90 27.29
CA TYR A 521 -11.18 -14.47 27.01
C TYR A 521 -12.64 -14.05 26.81
N ALA A 522 -13.49 -14.89 26.21
CA ALA A 522 -14.93 -14.62 26.09
C ALA A 522 -15.59 -14.49 27.48
N HIS A 523 -15.26 -15.38 28.42
CA HIS A 523 -15.76 -15.30 29.81
C HIS A 523 -15.26 -14.04 30.52
N PHE A 524 -13.99 -13.68 30.32
CA PHE A 524 -13.42 -12.44 30.85
C PHE A 524 -14.16 -11.21 30.30
N LEU A 525 -14.35 -11.12 28.98
CA LEU A 525 -15.10 -10.03 28.34
C LEU A 525 -16.51 -9.92 28.89
N LEU A 526 -17.24 -11.04 28.98
CA LEU A 526 -18.64 -11.03 29.41
C LEU A 526 -18.82 -10.72 30.89
N SER A 527 -17.80 -10.99 31.71
CA SER A 527 -17.83 -10.67 33.14
C SER A 527 -17.43 -9.23 33.46
N ASN A 528 -16.55 -8.63 32.65
CA ASN A 528 -15.97 -7.31 32.93
C ASN A 528 -16.49 -6.19 32.01
N HIS A 529 -17.10 -6.54 30.88
CA HIS A 529 -17.59 -5.61 29.85
C HIS A 529 -19.01 -5.98 29.38
N ALA A 530 -19.95 -6.16 30.32
CA ALA A 530 -21.33 -6.53 30.02
C ALA A 530 -22.04 -5.51 29.10
N GLU A 531 -21.63 -4.23 29.17
CA GLU A 531 -22.09 -3.15 28.31
C GLU A 531 -21.83 -3.40 26.82
N LEU A 532 -20.87 -4.26 26.45
CA LEU A 532 -20.59 -4.64 25.07
C LEU A 532 -21.80 -5.28 24.40
N VAL A 533 -22.52 -6.15 25.11
CA VAL A 533 -23.72 -6.83 24.59
C VAL A 533 -24.83 -5.81 24.36
N SER A 534 -25.01 -4.87 25.30
CA SER A 534 -25.98 -3.77 25.18
C SER A 534 -25.67 -2.87 23.97
N ALA A 535 -24.41 -2.48 23.79
CA ALA A 535 -23.97 -1.71 22.63
C ALA A 535 -24.20 -2.47 21.32
N ALA A 536 -23.90 -3.77 21.28
CA ALA A 536 -24.14 -4.60 20.10
C ALA A 536 -25.63 -4.70 19.74
N MET A 537 -26.53 -4.84 20.72
CA MET A 537 -27.97 -4.87 20.49
C MET A 537 -28.47 -3.54 19.93
N TYR A 538 -28.01 -2.42 20.49
CA TYR A 538 -28.30 -1.10 19.95
C TYR A 538 -27.83 -0.97 18.49
N ILE A 539 -26.60 -1.39 18.19
CA ILE A 539 -26.07 -1.36 16.82
C ILE A 539 -26.96 -2.18 15.89
N TYR A 540 -27.38 -3.38 16.30
CA TYR A 540 -28.28 -4.23 15.50
C TYR A 540 -29.61 -3.55 15.19
N GLN A 541 -30.25 -2.97 16.20
CA GLN A 541 -31.54 -2.29 16.08
C GLN A 541 -31.44 -1.02 15.23
N ALA A 542 -30.37 -0.24 15.40
CA ALA A 542 -30.16 1.00 14.66
C ALA A 542 -29.70 0.77 13.21
N THR A 543 -29.32 -0.45 12.82
CA THR A 543 -28.77 -0.74 11.49
C THR A 543 -29.89 -1.09 10.51
N ASN A 544 -29.91 -0.44 9.33
CA ASN A 544 -30.82 -0.81 8.25
C ASN A 544 -30.25 -2.01 7.48
N LYS A 545 -31.00 -3.10 7.43
CA LYS A 545 -30.61 -4.33 6.73
C LYS A 545 -30.32 -4.14 5.22
N GLN A 546 -31.01 -3.23 4.55
CA GLN A 546 -30.78 -2.96 3.12
C GLN A 546 -29.40 -2.34 2.86
N LEU A 547 -28.80 -1.70 3.87
CA LEU A 547 -27.54 -0.98 3.73
C LEU A 547 -26.34 -1.73 4.34
N PHE A 548 -26.58 -2.75 5.17
CA PHE A 548 -25.52 -3.41 5.95
C PHE A 548 -25.76 -4.91 6.11
N GLU A 549 -24.67 -5.69 6.05
CA GLU A 549 -24.67 -7.13 6.29
C GLU A 549 -24.86 -7.47 7.78
N LYS A 550 -26.12 -7.53 8.24
CA LYS A 550 -26.47 -7.92 9.61
C LYS A 550 -25.98 -9.33 10.01
N GLY A 551 -25.63 -10.18 9.05
CA GLY A 551 -25.09 -11.52 9.30
C GLY A 551 -23.86 -11.52 10.23
N LYS A 552 -23.01 -10.48 10.16
CA LYS A 552 -21.85 -10.33 11.05
C LYS A 552 -22.25 -10.13 12.52
N LEU A 553 -23.29 -9.34 12.77
CA LEU A 553 -23.83 -9.11 14.12
C LEU A 553 -24.51 -10.38 14.64
N ILE A 554 -25.28 -11.06 13.78
CA ILE A 554 -25.92 -12.34 14.13
C ILE A 554 -24.86 -13.37 14.55
N TYR A 555 -23.75 -13.44 13.80
CA TYR A 555 -22.63 -14.30 14.18
C TYR A 555 -22.06 -13.92 15.55
N PHE A 556 -21.84 -12.63 15.83
CA PHE A 556 -21.39 -12.17 17.16
C PHE A 556 -22.34 -12.67 18.28
N PHE A 557 -23.64 -12.40 18.18
CA PHE A 557 -24.60 -12.83 19.20
C PHE A 557 -24.62 -14.34 19.39
N LYS A 558 -24.52 -15.11 18.30
CA LYS A 558 -24.45 -16.56 18.38
C LYS A 558 -23.26 -17.02 19.22
N GLN A 559 -22.10 -16.38 19.07
CA GLN A 559 -20.92 -16.72 19.87
C GLN A 559 -21.05 -16.28 21.33
N ILE A 560 -21.77 -15.20 21.62
CA ILE A 560 -22.08 -14.80 22.99
C ILE A 560 -22.98 -15.83 23.70
N LEU A 561 -24.03 -16.33 23.03
CA LEU A 561 -24.95 -17.33 23.59
C LEU A 561 -24.28 -18.63 24.04
N VAL A 562 -23.20 -19.01 23.37
CA VAL A 562 -22.40 -20.19 23.72
C VAL A 562 -21.61 -19.97 25.02
N ASN A 563 -21.30 -18.73 25.37
CA ASN A 563 -20.43 -18.38 26.50
C ASN A 563 -21.17 -17.75 27.69
N SER A 564 -22.43 -17.30 27.55
CA SER A 564 -23.23 -16.79 28.68
C SER A 564 -24.74 -16.99 28.49
N TYR A 565 -25.36 -17.71 29.43
CA TYR A 565 -26.80 -17.90 29.47
C TYR A 565 -27.55 -16.63 29.90
N GLN A 566 -26.98 -15.85 30.83
CA GLN A 566 -27.60 -14.64 31.38
C GLN A 566 -27.82 -13.58 30.30
N MET A 567 -26.78 -13.35 29.49
CA MET A 567 -26.86 -12.43 28.35
C MET A 567 -27.82 -12.95 27.27
N GLY A 568 -27.97 -14.28 27.18
CA GLY A 568 -28.80 -14.91 26.17
C GLY A 568 -30.30 -14.63 26.30
N GLU A 569 -30.81 -14.50 27.52
CA GLU A 569 -32.19 -14.08 27.74
C GLU A 569 -32.44 -12.65 27.26
N GLN A 570 -31.51 -11.74 27.57
CA GLN A 570 -31.61 -10.34 27.15
C GLN A 570 -31.59 -10.19 25.62
N ILE A 571 -30.66 -10.89 24.95
CA ILE A 571 -30.56 -10.92 23.48
C ILE A 571 -31.86 -11.48 22.88
N CYS A 572 -32.39 -12.58 23.42
CA CYS A 572 -33.64 -13.19 22.97
C CYS A 572 -34.81 -12.21 23.07
N ARG A 573 -34.98 -11.54 24.22
CA ARG A 573 -36.10 -10.60 24.41
C ARG A 573 -36.02 -9.38 23.50
N GLN A 574 -34.82 -8.80 23.32
CA GLN A 574 -34.68 -7.51 22.64
C GLN A 574 -34.54 -7.61 21.11
N LEU A 575 -33.95 -8.69 20.59
CA LEU A 575 -33.69 -8.81 19.15
C LEU A 575 -34.73 -9.63 18.39
N SER A 576 -35.32 -10.65 19.02
CA SER A 576 -36.23 -11.58 18.33
C SER A 576 -37.41 -10.90 17.63
N PRO A 577 -38.12 -9.91 18.23
CA PRO A 577 -39.24 -9.25 17.55
C PRO A 577 -38.82 -8.58 16.23
N LEU A 578 -37.71 -7.83 16.26
CA LEU A 578 -37.18 -7.16 15.08
C LEU A 578 -36.69 -8.17 14.03
N MET A 579 -36.01 -9.24 14.46
CA MET A 579 -35.55 -10.30 13.56
C MET A 579 -36.69 -11.02 12.85
N ILE A 580 -37.79 -11.33 13.57
CA ILE A 580 -38.98 -11.95 12.99
C ILE A 580 -39.54 -11.05 11.88
N MET A 581 -39.72 -9.76 12.16
CA MET A 581 -40.17 -8.77 11.17
C MET A 581 -39.23 -8.69 9.96
N GLU A 582 -37.92 -8.66 10.19
CA GLU A 582 -36.91 -8.56 9.13
C GLU A 582 -36.82 -9.80 8.23
N ILE A 583 -37.11 -11.00 8.77
CA ILE A 583 -37.20 -12.23 7.97
C ILE A 583 -38.41 -12.16 7.03
N TYR A 584 -39.58 -11.75 7.53
CA TYR A 584 -40.76 -11.58 6.68
C TYR A 584 -40.53 -10.58 5.54
N SER A 585 -39.88 -9.46 5.85
CA SER A 585 -39.58 -8.40 4.87
C SER A 585 -38.48 -8.76 3.86
N SER A 586 -37.88 -9.94 3.93
CA SER A 586 -36.73 -10.30 3.07
C SER A 586 -36.71 -11.77 2.71
N SER A 587 -37.84 -12.26 2.19
CA SER A 587 -38.03 -13.62 1.69
C SER A 587 -36.96 -14.07 0.69
N GLU A 588 -36.37 -13.13 -0.06
CA GLU A 588 -35.36 -13.41 -1.10
C GLU A 588 -33.94 -13.59 -0.53
N ASP A 589 -33.63 -13.04 0.64
CA ASP A 589 -32.29 -13.09 1.24
C ASP A 589 -32.10 -14.38 2.08
N LYS A 590 -31.88 -15.49 1.37
CA LYS A 590 -31.70 -16.81 1.97
C LYS A 590 -30.56 -16.87 2.99
N ASN A 591 -29.48 -16.11 2.78
CA ASN A 591 -28.31 -16.11 3.66
C ASN A 591 -28.61 -15.42 5.00
N PHE A 592 -29.34 -14.31 4.97
CA PHE A 592 -29.82 -13.66 6.18
C PHE A 592 -30.79 -14.55 6.95
N ILE A 593 -31.77 -15.15 6.26
CA ILE A 593 -32.75 -16.02 6.92
C ILE A 593 -32.02 -17.21 7.58
N TYR A 594 -31.09 -17.84 6.86
CA TYR A 594 -30.28 -18.93 7.41
C TYR A 594 -29.51 -18.50 8.66
N SER A 595 -28.84 -17.35 8.60
CA SER A 595 -28.08 -16.81 9.74
C SER A 595 -29.00 -16.54 10.94
N SER A 596 -30.16 -15.94 10.70
CA SER A 596 -31.14 -15.61 11.74
C SER A 596 -31.71 -16.86 12.41
N LEU A 597 -32.10 -17.87 11.61
CA LEU A 597 -32.51 -19.17 12.13
C LEU A 597 -31.40 -19.86 12.91
N SER A 598 -30.14 -19.67 12.53
CA SER A 598 -29.00 -20.23 13.26
C SER A 598 -28.85 -19.61 14.65
N LEU A 599 -29.26 -18.35 14.82
CA LEU A 599 -29.27 -17.68 16.12
C LEU A 599 -30.46 -18.16 16.95
N PHE A 600 -31.66 -18.28 16.37
CA PHE A 600 -32.81 -18.87 17.07
C PHE A 600 -32.55 -20.29 17.55
N ASP A 601 -31.94 -21.13 16.71
CA ASP A 601 -31.50 -22.49 17.04
C ASP A 601 -30.58 -22.50 18.28
N ALA A 602 -29.62 -21.57 18.34
CA ALA A 602 -28.74 -21.40 19.50
C ALA A 602 -29.46 -20.86 20.74
N MET A 603 -30.44 -19.96 20.57
CA MET A 603 -31.26 -19.45 21.69
C MET A 603 -32.09 -20.58 22.32
N CYS A 604 -32.62 -21.49 21.50
CA CYS A 604 -33.45 -22.62 21.92
C CYS A 604 -32.71 -23.68 22.76
N CYS A 605 -31.38 -23.58 22.90
CA CYS A 605 -30.63 -24.39 23.86
C CYS A 605 -31.01 -24.10 25.32
N TYR A 606 -31.62 -22.94 25.60
CA TYR A 606 -32.05 -22.54 26.94
C TYR A 606 -33.57 -22.49 27.07
N LYS A 607 -34.13 -23.17 28.07
CA LYS A 607 -35.58 -23.30 28.29
C LYS A 607 -36.30 -21.94 28.39
N VAL A 608 -35.72 -20.98 29.11
CA VAL A 608 -36.30 -19.64 29.29
C VAL A 608 -36.47 -18.92 27.95
N ASN A 609 -35.51 -19.04 27.04
CA ASN A 609 -35.61 -18.46 25.70
C ASN A 609 -36.72 -19.11 24.87
N CYS A 610 -36.90 -20.43 24.98
CA CYS A 610 -38.01 -21.11 24.30
C CYS A 610 -39.37 -20.55 24.72
N LEU A 611 -39.57 -20.30 26.02
CA LEU A 611 -40.80 -19.70 26.54
C LEU A 611 -41.02 -18.28 25.99
N HIS A 612 -39.97 -17.46 25.93
CA HIS A 612 -40.06 -16.12 25.31
C HIS A 612 -40.43 -16.19 23.83
N LEU A 613 -39.80 -17.07 23.06
CA LEU A 613 -40.10 -17.24 21.63
C LEU A 613 -41.52 -17.78 21.38
N GLU A 614 -42.03 -18.66 22.26
CA GLU A 614 -43.43 -19.08 22.22
C GLU A 614 -44.38 -17.91 22.52
N GLY A 615 -44.08 -17.11 23.55
CA GLY A 615 -44.84 -15.90 23.88
C GLY A 615 -44.87 -14.87 22.74
N MET A 616 -43.81 -14.81 21.94
CA MET A 616 -43.71 -13.97 20.73
C MET A 616 -44.38 -14.58 19.48
N GLN A 617 -45.00 -15.77 19.60
CA GLN A 617 -45.62 -16.48 18.49
C GLN A 617 -44.65 -16.74 17.32
N ILE A 618 -43.51 -17.39 17.57
CA ILE A 618 -42.55 -17.72 16.51
C ILE A 618 -43.06 -18.78 15.50
N ALA A 619 -44.08 -19.58 15.84
CA ALA A 619 -44.54 -20.68 14.99
C ALA A 619 -45.01 -20.26 13.56
N PRO A 620 -45.80 -19.18 13.38
CA PRO A 620 -46.07 -18.60 12.07
C PRO A 620 -44.83 -18.31 11.23
N LEU A 621 -43.75 -17.80 11.84
CA LEU A 621 -42.50 -17.53 11.14
C LEU A 621 -41.88 -18.83 10.60
N LEU A 622 -41.85 -19.88 11.43
CA LEU A 622 -41.27 -21.17 11.03
C LEU A 622 -42.06 -21.81 9.89
N ARG A 623 -43.40 -21.69 9.89
CA ARG A 623 -44.24 -22.13 8.76
C ARG A 623 -43.96 -21.33 7.49
N PHE A 624 -43.84 -20.01 7.60
CA PHE A 624 -43.46 -19.15 6.48
C PHE A 624 -42.10 -19.56 5.90
N VAL A 625 -41.08 -19.75 6.74
CA VAL A 625 -39.75 -20.20 6.30
C VAL A 625 -39.82 -21.54 5.57
N LYS A 626 -40.61 -22.50 6.09
CA LYS A 626 -40.81 -23.79 5.42
C LYS A 626 -41.46 -23.64 4.04
N SER A 627 -42.38 -22.68 3.87
CA SER A 627 -43.04 -22.40 2.60
C SER A 627 -42.11 -21.81 1.52
N LEU A 628 -40.92 -21.32 1.89
CA LEU A 628 -39.92 -20.83 0.94
C LEU A 628 -39.26 -21.94 0.11
N ASN A 629 -39.55 -23.22 0.40
CA ASN A 629 -39.07 -24.39 -0.35
C ASN A 629 -37.53 -24.47 -0.48
N VAL A 630 -36.79 -23.99 0.53
CA VAL A 630 -35.32 -24.14 0.61
C VAL A 630 -34.99 -25.21 1.66
N VAL A 631 -34.45 -26.35 1.22
CA VAL A 631 -34.21 -27.55 2.05
C VAL A 631 -33.46 -27.23 3.34
N GLU A 632 -32.39 -26.43 3.25
CA GLU A 632 -31.55 -26.11 4.41
C GLU A 632 -32.29 -25.21 5.44
N LEU A 633 -33.13 -24.27 4.97
CA LEU A 633 -33.95 -23.43 5.84
C LEU A 633 -35.06 -24.27 6.51
N TYR A 634 -35.68 -25.17 5.74
CA TYR A 634 -36.71 -26.08 6.22
C TYR A 634 -36.20 -26.96 7.36
N ARG A 635 -35.06 -27.63 7.17
CA ARG A 635 -34.42 -28.47 8.20
C ARG A 635 -34.09 -27.69 9.48
N ARG A 636 -33.67 -26.42 9.35
CA ARG A 636 -33.37 -25.59 10.52
C ARG A 636 -34.64 -25.13 11.24
N ALA A 637 -35.69 -24.79 10.51
CA ALA A 637 -37.00 -24.49 11.11
C ALA A 637 -37.56 -25.70 11.88
N GLU A 638 -37.43 -26.92 11.36
CA GLU A 638 -37.84 -28.14 12.08
C GLU A 638 -37.05 -28.37 13.38
N ARG A 639 -35.73 -28.13 13.37
CA ARG A 639 -34.92 -28.22 14.59
C ARG A 639 -35.40 -27.25 15.67
N ILE A 640 -35.70 -26.01 15.29
CA ILE A 640 -36.24 -25.01 16.22
C ILE A 640 -37.62 -25.45 16.74
N GLU A 641 -38.53 -25.91 15.88
CA GLU A 641 -39.83 -26.44 16.31
C GLU A 641 -39.70 -27.62 17.28
N ALA A 642 -38.79 -28.55 17.00
CA ALA A 642 -38.54 -29.70 17.87
C ALA A 642 -37.99 -29.27 19.23
N ALA A 643 -37.07 -28.29 19.25
CA ALA A 643 -36.51 -27.73 20.48
C ALA A 643 -37.58 -27.02 21.33
N LEU A 644 -38.49 -26.26 20.71
CA LEU A 644 -39.61 -25.62 21.39
C LEU A 644 -40.55 -26.66 22.01
N ARG A 645 -40.98 -27.67 21.23
CA ARG A 645 -41.85 -28.76 21.72
C ARG A 645 -41.23 -29.52 22.89
N LYS A 646 -39.95 -29.88 22.79
CA LYS A 646 -39.23 -30.59 23.86
C LYS A 646 -39.25 -29.80 25.18
N ASN A 647 -39.04 -28.50 25.12
CA ASN A 647 -39.02 -27.64 26.31
C ASN A 647 -40.42 -27.34 26.86
N LYS A 648 -41.47 -27.47 26.04
CA LYS A 648 -42.88 -27.36 26.44
C LYS A 648 -43.35 -28.54 27.29
N HIS A 649 -42.89 -29.75 27.00
CA HIS A 649 -43.27 -30.97 27.75
C HIS A 649 -42.55 -31.15 29.10
N LEU A 650 -41.55 -30.31 29.40
CA LEU A 650 -40.88 -30.24 30.70
C LEU A 650 -41.53 -29.18 31.63
N GLY A 651 -42.74 -28.73 31.30
CA GLY A 651 -43.50 -27.74 32.06
C GLY A 651 -44.95 -28.18 32.22
N GLY A 652 -45.23 -28.89 33.31
CA GLY A 652 -46.56 -28.96 33.89
C GLY A 652 -46.72 -30.11 34.88
N PRO A 653 -47.33 -29.90 36.06
CA PRO A 653 -47.39 -28.68 36.87
C PRO A 653 -46.07 -28.37 37.59
#